data_AF-A0A954T7V3-F1
#
_entry.id   AF-A0A954T7V3-F1
#
_cell.length_a   1.000
_cell.length_b   1.000
_cell.length_c   1.000
_cell.angle_alpha   90.00
_cell.angle_beta   90.00
_cell.angle_gamma   90.00
#
_symmetry.space_group_name_H-M   'P 1'
#
loop_
_entity.id
_entity.type
_entity.pdbx_description
1 polymer ?
#
loop_
_entity_poly.entity_id
_entity_poly.type
_entity_poly.pdbx_seq_one_letter_code
_entity_poly.pdbx_strand_id
1 'polypeptide(L)'
;MMPHQFRLPYAIQACVSTRVAAWAGTALLLFAWQIVAAPFACGAVKQIVAHRGSSADRPENTLAAITRAIEAGATAVEADVRTTSDGHLVMLHDATLDRTTTGSGNVAEKTLAEVRRLDAGSWFDGKYSDQQVPTLRDVLTACGGKIDVLLDLKQQGEPFARRVAAEVKSHGSQEKTIVGVRTVEQARLFRKLLPEARQLGLIPRPESIEGFAEAGVEMIRLWPRWLKVDSTLVARVRKTGATLHLNGSTGQPDDVRPLLVHRPDSLSSDDPARLVETLAQLDPEAEVAVDGDTAGNPVQQIALLPPGPDNPRNSEGDFIQLKDGRMMLIYTHFTGGAGDHAQAHLAARFSRDGGATWTDDDVTVIPNEGDYNIMSVSLLRLADGRIALFYLRKNSLSDCRPVMRTSSDEAKSWSEPTEIIPESHMGYYVLNNDRVVQLKDGRIILPLAQHHGNGWEKWTGNARILCWFSDDSGRTWQSGDEAPEPAPKGGKPVITQEPGVLQLQDGRVMLWCRTSGGTQYVAMSEDRGATWSRLEASEMKSPVSPATIERIPSTGDLLLVWNDHRGEGARFGGKRTPLTAALSTDEGRTWSAGKTLADNPHGWYCYTAMTFVDGHVLLAYCGGDRRKNNGLAETHVARFPVKWLYPNQP
;
A
#
# COMPACT_ATOMS: atom_id res chain seq x y z
N MET A 1 -21.58 43.68 71.90
CA MET A 1 -21.81 44.89 71.09
C MET A 1 -22.69 44.48 69.91
N MET A 2 -23.89 45.03 69.81
CA MET A 2 -24.79 44.94 68.63
C MET A 2 -24.31 45.95 67.55
N PRO A 3 -24.91 46.03 66.34
CA PRO A 3 -25.89 45.13 65.67
C PRO A 3 -25.51 44.79 64.17
N HIS A 4 -25.96 43.67 63.58
CA HIS A 4 -26.99 43.54 62.48
C HIS A 4 -26.64 44.13 61.09
N GLN A 5 -27.15 43.70 59.92
CA GLN A 5 -28.09 42.66 59.40
C GLN A 5 -27.84 42.53 57.85
N PHE A 6 -28.39 41.64 57.01
CA PHE A 6 -29.44 40.60 57.14
C PHE A 6 -29.24 39.43 56.12
N ARG A 7 -30.29 38.64 55.90
CA ARG A 7 -30.57 37.63 54.84
C ARG A 7 -31.56 38.26 53.80
N LEU A 8 -32.09 37.68 52.72
CA LEU A 8 -32.55 36.31 52.34
C LEU A 8 -32.57 36.11 50.80
N PRO A 9 -32.80 34.88 50.30
CA PRO A 9 -32.95 34.54 48.87
C PRO A 9 -34.42 34.54 48.39
N TYR A 10 -34.66 34.43 47.08
CA TYR A 10 -35.93 33.94 46.52
C TYR A 10 -35.75 33.16 45.20
N ALA A 11 -36.61 32.17 45.01
CA ALA A 11 -36.82 31.45 43.75
C ALA A 11 -38.32 31.54 43.37
N ILE A 12 -38.69 30.91 42.24
CA ILE A 12 -40.07 30.60 41.78
C ILE A 12 -40.76 31.69 40.90
N GLN A 13 -40.53 31.57 39.58
CA GLN A 13 -41.52 31.12 38.57
C GLN A 13 -42.79 31.97 38.28
N ALA A 14 -42.87 32.51 37.04
CA ALA A 14 -44.03 32.50 36.10
C ALA A 14 -43.97 33.69 35.11
N CYS A 15 -44.61 33.70 33.91
CA CYS A 15 -44.85 32.70 32.86
C CYS A 15 -45.44 33.43 31.61
N VAL A 16 -45.39 32.83 30.41
CA VAL A 16 -46.14 33.23 29.17
C VAL A 16 -45.68 34.57 28.52
N SER A 17 -45.24 34.65 27.26
CA SER A 17 -45.93 34.17 26.05
C SER A 17 -45.00 34.01 24.81
N THR A 18 -45.19 32.90 24.06
CA THR A 18 -45.25 32.74 22.57
C THR A 18 -44.46 33.68 21.63
N ARG A 19 -43.83 33.25 20.51
CA ARG A 19 -43.89 31.98 19.74
C ARG A 19 -42.83 31.95 18.59
N VAL A 20 -42.47 30.74 18.11
CA VAL A 20 -41.91 30.42 16.75
C VAL A 20 -40.49 30.96 16.44
N ALA A 21 -39.50 30.21 15.94
CA ALA A 21 -39.40 28.79 15.54
C ALA A 21 -38.04 28.18 15.94
N ALA A 22 -38.03 26.89 16.31
CA ALA A 22 -36.80 26.11 16.48
C ALA A 22 -37.04 24.63 16.12
N TRP A 23 -37.00 24.30 14.82
CA TRP A 23 -36.98 22.92 14.27
C TRP A 23 -36.42 22.96 12.84
N ALA A 24 -35.10 22.84 12.67
CA ALA A 24 -34.44 22.68 11.35
C ALA A 24 -32.98 22.17 11.43
N GLY A 25 -32.24 22.50 12.49
CA GLY A 25 -30.78 22.30 12.51
C GLY A 25 -30.26 20.87 12.75
N THR A 26 -31.05 19.98 13.36
CA THR A 26 -30.58 18.66 13.82
C THR A 26 -30.91 17.48 12.89
N ALA A 27 -31.71 17.69 11.84
CA ALA A 27 -32.00 16.65 10.85
C ALA A 27 -30.94 16.54 9.74
N LEU A 28 -30.26 17.66 9.41
CA LEU A 28 -29.24 17.71 8.35
C LEU A 28 -27.89 17.08 8.76
N LEU A 29 -27.54 17.09 10.04
CA LEU A 29 -26.29 16.51 10.54
C LEU A 29 -26.33 14.98 10.72
N LEU A 30 -27.51 14.36 10.76
CA LEU A 30 -27.66 12.89 10.82
C LEU A 30 -27.83 12.24 9.45
N PHE A 31 -28.24 12.99 8.42
CA PHE A 31 -28.22 12.52 7.03
C PHE A 31 -26.83 12.67 6.37
N ALA A 32 -26.09 13.73 6.70
CA ALA A 32 -24.74 13.94 6.17
C ALA A 32 -23.75 12.83 6.58
N TRP A 33 -23.96 12.17 7.73
CA TRP A 33 -23.08 11.10 8.21
C TRP A 33 -23.31 9.75 7.50
N GLN A 34 -24.42 9.57 6.78
CA GLN A 34 -24.70 8.35 6.00
C GLN A 34 -24.16 8.40 4.55
N ILE A 35 -23.69 9.56 4.08
CA ILE A 35 -23.16 9.73 2.71
C ILE A 35 -21.62 9.65 2.67
N VAL A 36 -20.93 9.96 3.78
CA VAL A 36 -19.44 10.01 3.84
C VAL A 36 -18.80 8.66 4.18
N ALA A 37 -19.57 7.67 4.67
CA ALA A 37 -19.03 6.39 5.16
C ALA A 37 -18.93 5.26 4.10
N ALA A 38 -19.46 5.48 2.89
CA ALA A 38 -19.47 4.48 1.81
C ALA A 38 -18.15 4.28 1.03
N PRO A 39 -17.34 5.32 0.72
CA PRO A 39 -16.20 5.16 -0.20
C PRO A 39 -15.01 4.37 0.35
N PHE A 40 -14.85 4.27 1.67
CA PHE A 40 -13.60 3.80 2.31
C PHE A 40 -13.59 2.30 2.63
N ALA A 41 -14.05 1.46 1.69
CA ALA A 41 -14.37 0.07 1.99
C ALA A 41 -14.30 -0.97 0.87
N CYS A 42 -14.37 -0.62 -0.43
CA CYS A 42 -14.22 -1.62 -1.50
C CYS A 42 -12.89 -2.36 -1.44
N GLY A 43 -11.77 -1.64 -1.33
CA GLY A 43 -10.42 -2.22 -1.21
C GLY A 43 -10.17 -3.08 0.05
N ALA A 44 -11.13 -3.19 0.97
CA ALA A 44 -11.06 -4.16 2.06
C ALA A 44 -11.45 -5.58 1.59
N VAL A 45 -12.31 -5.71 0.57
CA VAL A 45 -12.89 -6.98 0.10
C VAL A 45 -11.88 -7.74 -0.76
N LYS A 46 -10.98 -8.48 -0.11
CA LYS A 46 -9.95 -9.30 -0.78
C LYS A 46 -10.49 -10.62 -1.33
N GLN A 47 -11.65 -11.08 -0.86
CA GLN A 47 -12.22 -12.37 -1.23
C GLN A 47 -13.70 -12.27 -1.60
N ILE A 48 -13.97 -12.27 -2.91
CA ILE A 48 -15.30 -12.39 -3.53
C ILE A 48 -15.63 -13.88 -3.66
N VAL A 49 -16.74 -14.32 -3.06
CA VAL A 49 -17.22 -15.70 -3.05
C VAL A 49 -18.50 -15.82 -3.87
N ALA A 50 -18.48 -16.60 -4.95
CA ALA A 50 -19.68 -16.91 -5.72
C ALA A 50 -20.56 -17.94 -4.97
N HIS A 51 -21.71 -17.50 -4.44
CA HIS A 51 -22.58 -18.31 -3.59
C HIS A 51 -23.30 -19.38 -4.42
N ARG A 52 -22.90 -20.65 -4.20
CA ARG A 52 -23.31 -21.84 -4.97
C ARG A 52 -22.89 -21.78 -6.45
N GLY A 53 -21.78 -21.10 -6.74
CA GLY A 53 -21.43 -20.65 -8.09
C GLY A 53 -22.05 -19.30 -8.41
N SER A 54 -22.13 -18.96 -9.70
CA SER A 54 -22.84 -17.79 -10.19
C SER A 54 -24.35 -18.08 -10.27
N SER A 55 -25.00 -18.22 -9.10
CA SER A 55 -26.37 -18.73 -8.99
C SER A 55 -27.47 -17.77 -9.46
N ALA A 56 -27.13 -16.51 -9.73
CA ALA A 56 -28.04 -15.53 -10.33
C ALA A 56 -28.19 -15.69 -11.87
N ASP A 57 -27.18 -16.20 -12.58
CA ASP A 57 -27.19 -16.35 -14.05
C ASP A 57 -27.00 -17.79 -14.55
N ARG A 58 -26.72 -18.74 -13.64
CA ARG A 58 -26.61 -20.19 -13.87
C ARG A 58 -27.33 -20.99 -12.77
N PRO A 59 -27.78 -22.23 -13.05
CA PRO A 59 -28.35 -23.11 -12.03
C PRO A 59 -27.33 -23.41 -10.91
N GLU A 60 -27.73 -23.15 -9.65
CA GLU A 60 -26.88 -23.30 -8.46
C GLU A 60 -26.22 -24.69 -8.36
N ASN A 61 -25.01 -24.73 -7.80
CA ASN A 61 -24.21 -25.95 -7.58
C ASN A 61 -23.85 -26.77 -8.84
N THR A 62 -24.04 -26.25 -10.06
CA THR A 62 -23.63 -26.92 -11.32
C THR A 62 -22.22 -26.54 -11.79
N LEU A 63 -21.63 -27.34 -12.68
CA LEU A 63 -20.36 -26.99 -13.34
C LEU A 63 -20.48 -25.73 -14.20
N ALA A 64 -21.64 -25.46 -14.80
CA ALA A 64 -21.92 -24.19 -15.46
C ALA A 64 -21.81 -22.98 -14.51
N ALA A 65 -22.38 -23.07 -13.29
CA ALA A 65 -22.29 -22.02 -12.29
C ALA A 65 -20.87 -21.80 -11.73
N ILE A 66 -20.09 -22.88 -11.58
CA ILE A 66 -18.68 -22.81 -11.16
C ILE A 66 -17.80 -22.20 -12.25
N THR A 67 -17.96 -22.64 -13.50
CA THR A 67 -17.21 -22.08 -14.65
C THR A 67 -17.51 -20.60 -14.79
N ARG A 68 -18.79 -20.22 -14.68
CA ARG A 68 -19.21 -18.83 -14.75
C ARG A 68 -18.69 -17.97 -13.60
N ALA A 69 -18.55 -18.53 -12.39
CA ALA A 69 -17.92 -17.82 -11.27
C ALA A 69 -16.45 -17.45 -11.55
N ILE A 70 -15.69 -18.35 -12.21
CA ILE A 70 -14.32 -18.06 -12.66
C ILE A 70 -14.32 -16.97 -13.73
N GLU A 71 -15.21 -17.07 -14.73
CA GLU A 71 -15.37 -16.04 -15.78
C GLU A 71 -15.81 -14.68 -15.23
N ALA A 72 -16.54 -14.66 -14.11
CA ALA A 72 -17.01 -13.46 -13.43
C ALA A 72 -15.93 -12.75 -12.60
N GLY A 73 -14.72 -13.33 -12.45
CA GLY A 73 -13.67 -12.78 -11.60
C GLY A 73 -13.87 -13.04 -10.10
N ALA A 74 -14.70 -14.01 -9.72
CA ALA A 74 -14.80 -14.42 -8.32
C ALA A 74 -13.47 -15.02 -7.85
N THR A 75 -13.05 -14.72 -6.62
CA THR A 75 -11.81 -15.29 -6.03
C THR A 75 -12.02 -16.68 -5.43
N ALA A 76 -13.27 -17.02 -5.13
CA ALA A 76 -13.68 -18.29 -4.57
C ALA A 76 -15.09 -18.67 -5.03
N VAL A 77 -15.42 -19.96 -4.95
CA VAL A 77 -16.78 -20.48 -5.19
C VAL A 77 -17.25 -21.29 -3.98
N GLU A 78 -18.49 -21.08 -3.56
CA GLU A 78 -19.14 -21.91 -2.54
C GLU A 78 -19.74 -23.17 -3.16
N ALA A 79 -19.54 -24.30 -2.48
CA ALA A 79 -19.90 -25.63 -2.91
C ALA A 79 -20.62 -26.37 -1.76
N ASP A 80 -21.91 -26.68 -1.96
CA ASP A 80 -22.78 -27.25 -0.92
C ASP A 80 -22.62 -28.77 -0.79
N VAL A 81 -21.84 -29.25 0.18
CA VAL A 81 -21.45 -30.67 0.23
C VAL A 81 -22.47 -31.56 0.96
N ARG A 82 -23.02 -32.55 0.25
CA ARG A 82 -23.87 -33.65 0.76
C ARG A 82 -23.34 -35.02 0.35
N THR A 83 -23.86 -36.08 0.98
CA THR A 83 -23.52 -37.48 0.71
C THR A 83 -24.71 -38.23 0.11
N THR A 84 -24.46 -39.04 -0.92
CA THR A 84 -25.38 -40.06 -1.46
C THR A 84 -25.45 -41.32 -0.56
N SER A 85 -26.40 -42.22 -0.84
CA SER A 85 -26.55 -43.48 -0.09
C SER A 85 -25.35 -44.44 -0.23
N ASP A 86 -24.65 -44.37 -1.36
CA ASP A 86 -23.39 -45.09 -1.65
C ASP A 86 -22.12 -44.33 -1.21
N GLY A 87 -22.26 -43.20 -0.51
CA GLY A 87 -21.16 -42.54 0.21
C GLY A 87 -20.39 -41.46 -0.58
N HIS A 88 -20.73 -41.21 -1.84
CA HIS A 88 -20.11 -40.17 -2.66
C HIS A 88 -20.54 -38.76 -2.23
N LEU A 89 -19.64 -37.79 -2.42
CA LEU A 89 -19.88 -36.39 -2.09
C LEU A 89 -20.37 -35.61 -3.32
N VAL A 90 -21.57 -35.02 -3.22
CA VAL A 90 -22.30 -34.33 -4.29
C VAL A 90 -22.68 -32.92 -3.89
N MET A 91 -22.80 -32.02 -4.87
CA MET A 91 -23.09 -30.60 -4.66
C MET A 91 -24.60 -30.36 -4.68
N LEU A 92 -25.21 -30.11 -3.52
CA LEU A 92 -26.63 -29.84 -3.41
C LEU A 92 -26.95 -29.07 -2.12
N HIS A 93 -27.58 -27.90 -2.23
CA HIS A 93 -27.94 -27.10 -1.07
C HIS A 93 -28.92 -27.85 -0.14
N ASP A 94 -29.99 -28.37 -0.71
CA ASP A 94 -31.13 -28.93 0.04
C ASP A 94 -30.95 -30.42 0.32
N ALA A 95 -31.62 -30.93 1.36
CA ALA A 95 -31.58 -32.35 1.69
C ALA A 95 -32.30 -33.22 0.65
N THR A 96 -33.18 -32.63 -0.15
CA THR A 96 -33.98 -33.32 -1.15
C THR A 96 -33.76 -32.75 -2.54
N LEU A 97 -34.06 -33.55 -3.56
CA LEU A 97 -33.74 -33.29 -4.96
C LEU A 97 -34.76 -32.37 -5.67
N ASP A 98 -35.91 -32.13 -5.04
CA ASP A 98 -37.16 -31.66 -5.64
C ASP A 98 -37.14 -30.21 -6.17
N ARG A 99 -36.26 -29.34 -5.66
CA ARG A 99 -36.23 -27.91 -6.06
C ARG A 99 -35.37 -27.64 -7.29
N THR A 100 -34.20 -28.29 -7.38
CA THR A 100 -33.14 -27.94 -8.33
C THR A 100 -32.75 -29.11 -9.25
N THR A 101 -33.54 -30.18 -9.27
CA THR A 101 -33.36 -31.29 -10.21
C THR A 101 -34.69 -31.86 -10.67
N THR A 102 -34.67 -32.73 -11.68
CA THR A 102 -35.83 -33.54 -12.09
C THR A 102 -36.13 -34.74 -11.17
N GLY A 103 -35.41 -34.89 -10.06
CA GLY A 103 -35.60 -35.96 -9.07
C GLY A 103 -36.50 -35.55 -7.91
N SER A 104 -36.75 -36.50 -7.00
CA SER A 104 -37.52 -36.27 -5.78
C SER A 104 -37.02 -37.08 -4.60
N GLY A 105 -37.30 -36.59 -3.39
CA GLY A 105 -36.90 -37.23 -2.14
C GLY A 105 -35.44 -36.96 -1.73
N ASN A 106 -35.02 -37.58 -0.64
CA ASN A 106 -33.77 -37.27 0.06
C ASN A 106 -32.54 -37.75 -0.74
N VAL A 107 -31.55 -36.88 -0.94
CA VAL A 107 -30.31 -37.24 -1.66
C VAL A 107 -29.52 -38.34 -0.96
N ALA A 108 -29.62 -38.43 0.38
CA ALA A 108 -28.98 -39.48 1.17
C ALA A 108 -29.61 -40.87 0.98
N GLU A 109 -30.74 -40.97 0.27
CA GLU A 109 -31.41 -42.24 -0.08
C GLU A 109 -31.14 -42.67 -1.53
N LYS A 110 -30.43 -41.84 -2.32
CA LYS A 110 -30.10 -42.10 -3.74
C LYS A 110 -28.61 -42.39 -3.93
N THR A 111 -28.29 -43.29 -4.84
CA THR A 111 -26.90 -43.58 -5.27
C THR A 111 -26.38 -42.47 -6.19
N LEU A 112 -25.05 -42.33 -6.32
CA LEU A 112 -24.46 -41.39 -7.28
C LEU A 112 -24.91 -41.67 -8.72
N ALA A 113 -25.10 -42.95 -9.06
CA ALA A 113 -25.57 -43.37 -10.39
C ALA A 113 -27.04 -43.00 -10.65
N GLU A 114 -27.87 -42.82 -9.63
CA GLU A 114 -29.22 -42.25 -9.78
C GLU A 114 -29.15 -40.72 -9.86
N VAL A 115 -28.38 -40.09 -8.97
CA VAL A 115 -28.24 -38.62 -8.89
C VAL A 115 -27.65 -38.02 -10.18
N ARG A 116 -26.63 -38.65 -10.79
CA ARG A 116 -26.05 -38.20 -12.07
C ARG A 116 -26.96 -38.37 -13.29
N ARG A 117 -28.09 -39.09 -13.18
CA ARG A 117 -29.10 -39.18 -14.25
C ARG A 117 -30.15 -38.08 -14.20
N LEU A 118 -30.10 -37.22 -13.19
CA LEU A 118 -31.02 -36.09 -13.04
C LEU A 118 -30.47 -34.87 -13.77
N ASP A 119 -31.35 -34.18 -14.48
CA ASP A 119 -31.10 -32.83 -14.97
C ASP A 119 -31.17 -31.87 -13.77
N ALA A 120 -30.12 -31.07 -13.60
CA ALA A 120 -29.93 -30.11 -12.52
C ALA A 120 -29.96 -28.64 -12.99
N GLY A 121 -30.38 -28.38 -14.24
CA GLY A 121 -30.33 -27.05 -14.85
C GLY A 121 -31.60 -26.56 -15.54
N SER A 122 -32.48 -27.44 -16.04
CA SER A 122 -33.71 -27.02 -16.75
C SER A 122 -34.72 -26.25 -15.89
N TRP A 123 -34.68 -26.42 -14.57
CA TRP A 123 -35.48 -25.64 -13.62
C TRP A 123 -35.10 -24.14 -13.62
N PHE A 124 -33.88 -23.82 -14.03
CA PHE A 124 -33.38 -22.45 -14.16
C PHE A 124 -33.62 -21.92 -15.57
N ASP A 125 -33.16 -22.65 -16.59
CA ASP A 125 -33.36 -22.34 -18.01
C ASP A 125 -33.17 -23.63 -18.82
N GLY A 126 -34.07 -23.92 -19.76
CA GLY A 126 -34.02 -25.13 -20.59
C GLY A 126 -32.71 -25.32 -21.38
N LYS A 127 -31.94 -24.25 -21.62
CA LYS A 127 -30.61 -24.32 -22.25
C LYS A 127 -29.54 -25.01 -21.38
N TYR A 128 -29.81 -25.22 -20.09
CA TYR A 128 -28.93 -25.92 -19.14
C TYR A 128 -29.42 -27.34 -18.80
N SER A 129 -30.30 -27.92 -19.62
CA SER A 129 -30.80 -29.30 -19.45
C SER A 129 -29.73 -30.39 -19.60
N ASP A 130 -28.50 -30.02 -19.98
CA ASP A 130 -27.32 -30.88 -20.00
C ASP A 130 -26.59 -30.95 -18.65
N GLN A 131 -26.91 -30.05 -17.70
CA GLN A 131 -26.24 -29.98 -16.40
C GLN A 131 -26.67 -31.12 -15.49
N GLN A 132 -25.69 -31.79 -14.89
CA GLN A 132 -25.88 -32.82 -13.87
C GLN A 132 -25.48 -32.28 -12.49
N VAL A 133 -25.95 -32.93 -11.43
CA VAL A 133 -25.46 -32.71 -10.05
C VAL A 133 -23.96 -33.12 -9.97
N PRO A 134 -23.02 -32.19 -9.76
CA PRO A 134 -21.60 -32.51 -9.72
C PRO A 134 -21.19 -33.24 -8.43
N THR A 135 -20.10 -34.00 -8.49
CA THR A 135 -19.39 -34.47 -7.30
C THR A 135 -18.40 -33.42 -6.80
N LEU A 136 -17.95 -33.55 -5.55
CA LEU A 136 -16.88 -32.70 -5.00
C LEU A 136 -15.60 -32.77 -5.86
N ARG A 137 -15.25 -33.96 -6.37
CA ARG A 137 -14.15 -34.13 -7.32
C ARG A 137 -14.33 -33.29 -8.58
N ASP A 138 -15.53 -33.27 -9.15
CA ASP A 138 -15.81 -32.53 -10.38
C ASP A 138 -15.62 -31.01 -10.15
N VAL A 139 -16.04 -30.50 -8.99
CA VAL A 139 -15.83 -29.09 -8.58
C VAL A 139 -14.35 -28.76 -8.36
N LEU A 140 -13.63 -29.56 -7.59
CA LEU A 140 -12.20 -29.36 -7.33
C LEU A 140 -11.39 -29.36 -8.64
N THR A 141 -11.72 -30.27 -9.55
CA THR A 141 -11.11 -30.38 -10.88
C THR A 141 -11.43 -29.16 -11.76
N ALA A 142 -12.69 -28.70 -11.78
CA ALA A 142 -13.11 -27.53 -12.57
C ALA A 142 -12.45 -26.23 -12.08
N CYS A 143 -12.29 -26.07 -10.76
CA CYS A 143 -11.61 -24.92 -10.17
C CYS A 143 -10.10 -24.94 -10.48
N GLY A 144 -9.46 -26.12 -10.45
CA GLY A 144 -8.08 -26.31 -10.92
C GLY A 144 -7.04 -25.40 -10.27
N GLY A 145 -7.28 -24.96 -9.02
CA GLY A 145 -6.45 -24.00 -8.30
C GLY A 145 -6.56 -22.54 -8.73
N LYS A 146 -7.37 -22.22 -9.76
CA LYS A 146 -7.60 -20.85 -10.27
C LYS A 146 -8.28 -19.95 -9.23
N ILE A 147 -9.26 -20.52 -8.53
CA ILE A 147 -10.04 -19.88 -7.47
C ILE A 147 -10.07 -20.82 -6.26
N ASP A 148 -10.35 -20.28 -5.07
CA ASP A 148 -10.52 -21.09 -3.87
C ASP A 148 -11.89 -21.81 -3.87
N VAL A 149 -11.99 -22.95 -3.19
CA VAL A 149 -13.26 -23.68 -3.01
C VAL A 149 -13.71 -23.58 -1.56
N LEU A 150 -14.82 -22.88 -1.32
CA LEU A 150 -15.49 -22.81 -0.03
C LEU A 150 -16.47 -23.98 0.10
N LEU A 151 -16.15 -24.94 0.97
CA LEU A 151 -17.00 -26.11 1.22
C LEU A 151 -18.03 -25.78 2.30
N ASP A 152 -19.30 -25.53 1.94
CA ASP A 152 -20.37 -25.48 2.95
C ASP A 152 -20.83 -26.90 3.29
N LEU A 153 -20.46 -27.35 4.47
CA LEU A 153 -20.71 -28.69 4.95
C LEU A 153 -22.14 -28.82 5.51
N LYS A 154 -23.03 -29.43 4.72
CA LYS A 154 -24.43 -29.68 5.14
C LYS A 154 -24.58 -30.90 6.08
N GLN A 155 -23.48 -31.58 6.41
CA GLN A 155 -23.44 -32.74 7.30
C GLN A 155 -22.32 -32.61 8.34
N GLN A 156 -22.41 -33.45 9.37
CA GLN A 156 -21.52 -33.46 10.53
C GLN A 156 -20.98 -34.87 10.80
N GLY A 157 -19.95 -34.96 11.65
CA GLY A 157 -19.38 -36.23 12.10
C GLY A 157 -18.13 -36.68 11.36
N GLU A 158 -17.30 -37.47 12.05
CA GLU A 158 -15.96 -37.81 11.60
C GLU A 158 -15.88 -38.63 10.29
N PRO A 159 -16.75 -39.63 10.03
CA PRO A 159 -16.72 -40.37 8.76
C PRO A 159 -16.98 -39.47 7.55
N PHE A 160 -17.86 -38.48 7.68
CA PHE A 160 -18.12 -37.48 6.62
C PHE A 160 -16.91 -36.56 6.43
N ALA A 161 -16.37 -36.00 7.50
CA ALA A 161 -15.21 -35.11 7.44
C ALA A 161 -13.96 -35.81 6.83
N ARG A 162 -13.75 -37.09 7.13
CA ARG A 162 -12.68 -37.90 6.53
C ARG A 162 -12.87 -38.12 5.03
N ARG A 163 -14.09 -38.31 4.53
CA ARG A 163 -14.37 -38.37 3.07
C ARG A 163 -14.08 -37.03 2.40
N VAL A 164 -14.55 -35.92 2.98
CA VAL A 164 -14.28 -34.57 2.46
C VAL A 164 -12.78 -34.31 2.38
N ALA A 165 -12.03 -34.62 3.43
CA ALA A 165 -10.59 -34.45 3.46
C ALA A 165 -9.84 -35.37 2.47
N ALA A 166 -10.36 -36.57 2.19
CA ALA A 166 -9.78 -37.47 1.19
C ALA A 166 -9.95 -36.92 -0.24
N GLU A 167 -11.13 -36.42 -0.60
CA GLU A 167 -11.38 -35.78 -1.90
C GLU A 167 -10.48 -34.55 -2.10
N VAL A 168 -10.41 -33.64 -1.11
CA VAL A 168 -9.55 -32.45 -1.16
C VAL A 168 -8.08 -32.81 -1.37
N LYS A 169 -7.56 -33.85 -0.69
CA LYS A 169 -6.17 -34.30 -0.83
C LYS A 169 -5.88 -35.04 -2.14
N SER A 170 -6.89 -35.66 -2.75
CA SER A 170 -6.71 -36.48 -3.96
C SER A 170 -6.93 -35.68 -5.24
N HIS A 171 -7.77 -34.65 -5.20
CA HIS A 171 -8.27 -33.95 -6.38
C HIS A 171 -8.26 -32.41 -6.27
N GLY A 172 -7.86 -31.85 -5.13
CA GLY A 172 -7.77 -30.40 -4.90
C GLY A 172 -6.42 -29.97 -4.33
N SER A 173 -6.41 -28.79 -3.70
CA SER A 173 -5.30 -28.29 -2.88
C SER A 173 -5.86 -27.82 -1.54
N GLN A 174 -5.16 -28.11 -0.45
CA GLN A 174 -5.54 -27.65 0.88
C GLN A 174 -5.50 -26.12 0.99
N GLU A 175 -4.42 -25.50 0.50
CA GLU A 175 -4.21 -24.04 0.51
C GLU A 175 -5.33 -23.28 -0.25
N LYS A 176 -5.89 -23.93 -1.29
CA LYS A 176 -7.02 -23.46 -2.11
C LYS A 176 -8.39 -23.92 -1.61
N THR A 177 -8.47 -24.50 -0.42
CA THR A 177 -9.72 -24.93 0.21
C THR A 177 -10.04 -24.06 1.43
N ILE A 178 -11.29 -23.60 1.52
CA ILE A 178 -11.85 -22.98 2.71
C ILE A 178 -12.93 -23.93 3.24
N VAL A 179 -12.84 -24.36 4.50
CA VAL A 179 -13.83 -25.26 5.10
C VAL A 179 -14.87 -24.45 5.88
N GLY A 180 -16.13 -24.49 5.45
CA GLY A 180 -17.26 -23.93 6.17
C GLY A 180 -17.62 -24.79 7.39
N VAL A 181 -17.22 -24.35 8.58
CA VAL A 181 -17.40 -25.08 9.84
C VAL A 181 -18.52 -24.46 10.68
N ARG A 182 -19.36 -25.32 11.27
CA ARG A 182 -20.60 -24.94 11.98
C ARG A 182 -20.56 -25.24 13.48
N THR A 183 -19.53 -25.94 13.96
CA THR A 183 -19.23 -26.12 15.40
C THR A 183 -17.73 -26.06 15.68
N VAL A 184 -17.35 -25.85 16.94
CA VAL A 184 -15.95 -25.83 17.41
C VAL A 184 -15.30 -27.22 17.28
N GLU A 185 -16.06 -28.29 17.47
CA GLU A 185 -15.62 -29.67 17.29
C GLU A 185 -15.32 -29.95 15.82
N GLN A 186 -16.16 -29.47 14.91
CA GLN A 186 -15.93 -29.56 13.47
C GLN A 186 -14.67 -28.78 13.06
N ALA A 187 -14.47 -27.56 13.58
CA ALA A 187 -13.27 -26.76 13.34
C ALA A 187 -11.98 -27.48 13.77
N ARG A 188 -11.96 -27.99 15.01
CA ARG A 188 -10.84 -28.76 15.56
C ARG A 188 -10.58 -30.07 14.80
N LEU A 189 -11.62 -30.71 14.29
CA LEU A 189 -11.49 -31.92 13.46
C LEU A 189 -10.88 -31.59 12.10
N PHE A 190 -11.39 -30.57 11.39
CA PHE A 190 -10.84 -30.19 10.09
C PHE A 190 -9.43 -29.63 10.19
N ARG A 191 -9.05 -28.93 11.28
CA ARG A 191 -7.66 -28.51 11.49
C ARG A 191 -6.68 -29.70 11.58
N LYS A 192 -7.14 -30.87 12.07
CA LYS A 192 -6.34 -32.11 12.09
C LYS A 192 -6.33 -32.82 10.74
N LEU A 193 -7.43 -32.76 9.98
CA LEU A 193 -7.57 -33.47 8.71
C LEU A 193 -6.96 -32.71 7.53
N LEU A 194 -7.10 -31.39 7.52
CA LEU A 194 -6.64 -30.45 6.49
C LEU A 194 -5.94 -29.24 7.15
N PRO A 195 -4.71 -29.38 7.68
CA PRO A 195 -4.06 -28.33 8.46
C PRO A 195 -3.78 -27.04 7.68
N GLU A 196 -3.53 -27.14 6.38
CA GLU A 196 -3.25 -26.03 5.45
C GLU A 196 -4.53 -25.34 4.92
N ALA A 197 -5.71 -25.95 5.11
CA ALA A 197 -6.97 -25.35 4.67
C ALA A 197 -7.43 -24.26 5.66
N ARG A 198 -7.84 -23.12 5.11
CA ARG A 198 -8.47 -22.04 5.89
C ARG A 198 -9.87 -22.48 6.34
N GLN A 199 -10.38 -21.88 7.40
CA GLN A 199 -11.73 -22.16 7.90
C GLN A 199 -12.60 -20.92 7.96
N LEU A 200 -13.86 -21.09 7.56
CA LEU A 200 -14.93 -20.12 7.70
C LEU A 200 -15.91 -20.57 8.78
N GLY A 201 -15.94 -19.84 9.89
CA GLY A 201 -16.89 -20.03 10.98
C GLY A 201 -18.27 -19.55 10.59
N LEU A 202 -19.13 -20.48 10.19
CA LEU A 202 -20.56 -20.28 9.94
C LEU A 202 -21.33 -20.26 11.28
N ILE A 203 -20.94 -19.36 12.18
CA ILE A 203 -21.33 -19.37 13.59
C ILE A 203 -22.86 -19.35 13.80
N PRO A 204 -23.42 -20.06 14.79
CA PRO A 204 -24.86 -20.09 15.01
C PRO A 204 -25.41 -18.78 15.60
N ARG A 205 -24.61 -18.07 16.40
CA ARG A 205 -24.99 -16.85 17.13
C ARG A 205 -23.76 -15.98 17.47
N PRO A 206 -23.91 -14.67 17.73
CA PRO A 206 -22.77 -13.77 18.00
C PRO A 206 -21.93 -14.14 19.23
N GLU A 207 -22.48 -14.83 20.20
CA GLU A 207 -21.74 -15.32 21.39
C GLU A 207 -20.76 -16.48 21.06
N SER A 208 -20.70 -16.92 19.80
CA SER A 208 -19.78 -17.97 19.34
C SER A 208 -18.53 -17.44 18.63
N ILE A 209 -18.36 -16.12 18.49
CA ILE A 209 -17.19 -15.51 17.81
C ILE A 209 -15.88 -15.99 18.43
N GLU A 210 -15.74 -15.80 19.74
CA GLU A 210 -14.50 -16.08 20.47
C GLU A 210 -14.19 -17.59 20.48
N GLY A 211 -15.18 -18.44 20.75
CA GLY A 211 -14.99 -19.90 20.78
C GLY A 211 -14.59 -20.52 19.43
N PHE A 212 -14.99 -19.92 18.31
CA PHE A 212 -14.51 -20.35 16.98
C PHE A 212 -13.10 -19.84 16.71
N ALA A 213 -12.78 -18.59 17.05
CA ALA A 213 -11.44 -18.06 16.88
C ALA A 213 -10.40 -18.81 17.75
N GLU A 214 -10.75 -19.13 19.00
CA GLU A 214 -9.97 -20.00 19.89
C GLU A 214 -9.79 -21.44 19.36
N ALA A 215 -10.67 -21.89 18.47
CA ALA A 215 -10.52 -23.16 17.75
C ALA A 215 -9.56 -23.07 16.55
N GLY A 216 -9.01 -21.88 16.27
CA GLY A 216 -8.13 -21.59 15.14
C GLY A 216 -8.88 -21.38 13.82
N VAL A 217 -10.07 -20.76 13.86
CA VAL A 217 -10.84 -20.39 12.65
C VAL A 217 -10.47 -18.97 12.21
N GLU A 218 -9.97 -18.82 10.97
CA GLU A 218 -9.41 -17.57 10.45
C GLU A 218 -10.44 -16.57 9.91
N MET A 219 -11.62 -17.04 9.49
CA MET A 219 -12.68 -16.22 8.90
C MET A 219 -13.98 -16.42 9.70
N ILE A 220 -14.66 -15.36 10.11
CA ILE A 220 -15.93 -15.44 10.83
C ILE A 220 -17.05 -14.78 10.02
N ARG A 221 -18.12 -15.55 9.73
CA ARG A 221 -19.29 -15.02 9.03
C ARG A 221 -20.30 -14.39 10.00
N LEU A 222 -20.44 -13.07 9.95
CA LEU A 222 -21.55 -12.38 10.59
C LEU A 222 -22.72 -12.22 9.61
N TRP A 223 -23.95 -12.41 10.08
CA TRP A 223 -25.13 -12.04 9.29
C TRP A 223 -25.31 -10.52 9.30
N PRO A 224 -25.60 -9.86 8.16
CA PRO A 224 -25.88 -8.42 8.12
C PRO A 224 -26.98 -7.97 9.09
N ARG A 225 -28.01 -8.81 9.31
CA ARG A 225 -29.09 -8.54 10.28
C ARG A 225 -28.62 -8.42 11.73
N TRP A 226 -27.49 -9.03 12.10
CA TRP A 226 -26.92 -8.89 13.44
C TRP A 226 -26.24 -7.52 13.60
N LEU A 227 -25.59 -7.01 12.56
CA LEU A 227 -24.93 -5.70 12.56
C LEU A 227 -25.92 -4.52 12.66
N LYS A 228 -27.17 -4.73 12.21
CA LYS A 228 -28.29 -3.79 12.43
C LYS A 228 -28.73 -3.69 13.89
N VAL A 229 -28.35 -4.64 14.75
CA VAL A 229 -28.74 -4.71 16.17
C VAL A 229 -27.54 -4.42 17.08
N ASP A 230 -26.37 -4.96 16.75
CA ASP A 230 -25.12 -4.76 17.49
C ASP A 230 -23.96 -4.54 16.49
N SER A 231 -23.51 -3.29 16.39
CA SER A 231 -22.37 -2.90 15.56
C SER A 231 -21.02 -3.27 16.19
N THR A 232 -20.97 -3.59 17.48
CA THR A 232 -19.72 -3.97 18.18
C THR A 232 -19.20 -5.34 17.75
N LEU A 233 -20.04 -6.17 17.13
CA LEU A 233 -19.67 -7.50 16.64
C LEU A 233 -18.50 -7.49 15.65
N VAL A 234 -18.39 -6.44 14.82
CA VAL A 234 -17.24 -6.24 13.92
C VAL A 234 -15.95 -6.10 14.73
N ALA A 235 -15.95 -5.24 15.76
CA ALA A 235 -14.81 -5.05 16.64
C ALA A 235 -14.47 -6.31 17.44
N ARG A 236 -15.48 -7.11 17.84
CA ARG A 236 -15.27 -8.42 18.48
C ARG A 236 -14.57 -9.41 17.57
N VAL A 237 -15.01 -9.57 16.31
CA VAL A 237 -14.31 -10.42 15.32
C VAL A 237 -12.86 -9.95 15.14
N ARG A 238 -12.64 -8.65 14.89
CA ARG A 238 -11.29 -8.10 14.68
C ARG A 238 -10.39 -8.28 15.91
N LYS A 239 -10.92 -8.19 17.13
CA LYS A 239 -10.16 -8.40 18.38
C LYS A 239 -9.60 -9.82 18.52
N THR A 240 -10.24 -10.82 17.92
CA THR A 240 -9.73 -12.20 17.91
C THR A 240 -8.59 -12.43 16.90
N GLY A 241 -8.33 -11.48 16.00
CA GLY A 241 -7.41 -11.64 14.87
C GLY A 241 -8.06 -12.28 13.63
N ALA A 242 -9.30 -12.75 13.72
CA ALA A 242 -10.02 -13.28 12.57
C ALA A 242 -10.46 -12.19 11.59
N THR A 243 -10.55 -12.58 10.31
CA THR A 243 -11.17 -11.81 9.24
C THR A 243 -12.70 -11.86 9.29
N LEU A 244 -13.34 -10.81 8.81
CA LEU A 244 -14.79 -10.65 8.71
C LEU A 244 -15.26 -11.06 7.31
N HIS A 245 -16.13 -12.06 7.24
CA HIS A 245 -16.92 -12.39 6.05
C HIS A 245 -18.38 -11.96 6.27
N LEU A 246 -19.00 -11.34 5.26
CA LEU A 246 -20.42 -10.99 5.26
C LEU A 246 -21.10 -11.58 4.02
N ASN A 247 -22.34 -12.05 4.18
CA ASN A 247 -23.17 -12.42 3.03
C ASN A 247 -23.73 -11.16 2.36
N GLY A 248 -23.29 -10.89 1.13
CA GLY A 248 -24.06 -10.13 0.17
C GLY A 248 -25.09 -11.03 -0.52
N SER A 249 -26.13 -10.42 -1.07
CA SER A 249 -27.20 -11.08 -1.81
C SER A 249 -26.96 -10.94 -3.31
N THR A 250 -27.53 -9.89 -3.90
CA THR A 250 -27.64 -9.68 -5.36
C THR A 250 -26.42 -9.07 -6.02
N GLY A 251 -25.39 -8.72 -5.23
CA GLY A 251 -24.24 -7.94 -5.68
C GLY A 251 -24.57 -6.48 -6.03
N GLN A 252 -25.83 -6.06 -5.96
CA GLN A 252 -26.26 -4.71 -6.36
C GLN A 252 -25.71 -3.61 -5.43
N PRO A 253 -25.48 -2.38 -5.92
CA PRO A 253 -24.93 -1.29 -5.11
C PRO A 253 -25.70 -1.01 -3.80
N ASP A 254 -27.03 -1.08 -3.83
CA ASP A 254 -27.88 -0.82 -2.66
C ASP A 254 -27.80 -1.93 -1.59
N ASP A 255 -27.52 -3.18 -2.00
CA ASP A 255 -27.30 -4.32 -1.09
C ASP A 255 -25.86 -4.31 -0.54
N VAL A 256 -24.88 -3.92 -1.35
CA VAL A 256 -23.44 -4.00 -1.04
C VAL A 256 -22.96 -2.79 -0.21
N ARG A 257 -23.36 -1.57 -0.59
CA ARG A 257 -22.91 -0.31 0.05
C ARG A 257 -23.14 -0.29 1.58
N PRO A 258 -24.25 -0.79 2.15
CA PRO A 258 -24.42 -0.86 3.60
C PRO A 258 -23.48 -1.85 4.29
N LEU A 259 -23.06 -2.93 3.60
CA LEU A 259 -22.12 -3.92 4.14
C LEU A 259 -20.69 -3.37 4.17
N LEU A 260 -20.33 -2.57 3.16
CA LEU A 260 -19.02 -1.96 3.02
C LEU A 260 -18.64 -1.08 4.22
N VAL A 261 -19.59 -0.37 4.85
CA VAL A 261 -19.35 0.43 6.08
C VAL A 261 -18.66 -0.39 7.20
N HIS A 262 -18.82 -1.71 7.21
CA HIS A 262 -18.20 -2.62 8.19
C HIS A 262 -16.80 -3.13 7.80
N ARG A 263 -16.25 -2.71 6.65
CA ARG A 263 -14.97 -3.15 6.06
C ARG A 263 -14.77 -4.67 6.13
N PRO A 264 -15.64 -5.47 5.47
CA PRO A 264 -15.46 -6.92 5.37
C PRO A 264 -14.22 -7.27 4.54
N ASP A 265 -13.48 -8.31 4.94
CA ASP A 265 -12.37 -8.85 4.13
C ASP A 265 -12.91 -9.74 3.00
N SER A 266 -14.13 -10.23 3.15
CA SER A 266 -14.77 -11.14 2.20
C SER A 266 -16.28 -10.90 2.10
N LEU A 267 -16.79 -10.93 0.87
CA LEU A 267 -18.23 -10.90 0.56
C LEU A 267 -18.60 -12.12 -0.27
N SER A 268 -19.76 -12.73 0.03
CA SER A 268 -20.43 -13.65 -0.90
C SER A 268 -21.54 -12.94 -1.69
N SER A 269 -21.90 -13.47 -2.87
CA SER A 269 -23.07 -13.04 -3.64
C SER A 269 -23.52 -14.11 -4.65
N ASP A 270 -24.82 -14.13 -4.95
CA ASP A 270 -25.43 -14.94 -6.00
C ASP A 270 -24.99 -14.49 -7.41
N ASP A 271 -24.73 -13.20 -7.59
CA ASP A 271 -24.21 -12.60 -8.83
C ASP A 271 -22.78 -12.07 -8.59
N PRO A 272 -21.76 -12.93 -8.71
CA PRO A 272 -20.37 -12.52 -8.55
C PRO A 272 -19.93 -11.47 -9.59
N ALA A 273 -20.53 -11.45 -10.79
CA ALA A 273 -20.18 -10.48 -11.82
C ALA A 273 -20.71 -9.08 -11.48
N ARG A 274 -21.97 -9.00 -11.05
CA ARG A 274 -22.54 -7.76 -10.48
C ARG A 274 -21.81 -7.33 -9.22
N LEU A 275 -21.39 -8.26 -8.34
CA LEU A 275 -20.61 -7.90 -7.17
C LEU A 275 -19.22 -7.34 -7.55
N VAL A 276 -18.52 -7.91 -8.52
CA VAL A 276 -17.26 -7.36 -9.05
C VAL A 276 -17.48 -5.98 -9.68
N GLU A 277 -18.52 -5.82 -10.51
CA GLU A 277 -18.87 -4.54 -11.14
C GLU A 277 -19.25 -3.48 -10.11
N THR A 278 -20.06 -3.83 -9.10
CA THR A 278 -20.45 -2.96 -7.99
C THR A 278 -19.27 -2.60 -7.09
N LEU A 279 -18.38 -3.56 -6.79
CA LEU A 279 -17.18 -3.28 -6.00
C LEU A 279 -16.23 -2.38 -6.78
N ALA A 280 -16.15 -2.49 -8.11
CA ALA A 280 -15.50 -1.48 -8.92
C ALA A 280 -16.23 -0.13 -8.79
N GLN A 281 -17.52 -0.03 -9.17
CA GLN A 281 -18.31 1.21 -9.14
C GLN A 281 -18.33 1.95 -7.78
N LEU A 282 -18.31 1.21 -6.67
CA LEU A 282 -18.28 1.75 -5.31
C LEU A 282 -16.86 1.96 -4.77
N ASP A 283 -15.84 1.51 -5.50
CA ASP A 283 -14.47 1.97 -5.28
C ASP A 283 -14.39 3.43 -5.75
N PRO A 284 -13.94 4.38 -4.91
CA PRO A 284 -13.69 5.75 -5.36
C PRO A 284 -12.65 5.85 -6.49
N GLU A 285 -11.94 4.77 -6.86
CA GLU A 285 -11.14 4.71 -8.09
C GLU A 285 -11.97 4.56 -9.40
N ALA A 286 -13.24 4.11 -9.37
CA ALA A 286 -14.00 3.79 -10.60
C ALA A 286 -15.01 4.84 -11.08
N GLU A 287 -15.33 5.89 -10.30
CA GLU A 287 -16.08 7.06 -10.82
C GLU A 287 -15.31 7.84 -11.91
N VAL A 288 -14.10 7.39 -12.28
CA VAL A 288 -13.28 7.88 -13.40
C VAL A 288 -13.41 7.02 -14.66
N ALA A 289 -14.21 5.93 -14.65
CA ALA A 289 -14.29 5.00 -15.78
C ALA A 289 -15.65 4.27 -15.93
N VAL A 290 -16.68 4.96 -16.41
CA VAL A 290 -17.35 4.72 -17.72
C VAL A 290 -18.30 5.89 -18.00
N ASP A 291 -17.82 6.86 -18.79
CA ASP A 291 -18.60 7.45 -19.88
C ASP A 291 -17.62 8.08 -20.88
N GLY A 292 -18.07 8.29 -22.13
CA GLY A 292 -17.16 8.52 -23.25
C GLY A 292 -16.30 9.79 -23.19
N ASP A 293 -15.05 9.66 -23.64
CA ASP A 293 -14.20 10.74 -24.17
C ASP A 293 -13.82 11.88 -23.19
N THR A 294 -13.04 11.58 -22.16
CA THR A 294 -11.98 12.48 -21.64
C THR A 294 -10.95 11.74 -20.78
N ALA A 295 -9.68 12.14 -20.83
CA ALA A 295 -8.58 11.44 -20.16
C ALA A 295 -8.38 11.85 -18.68
N GLY A 296 -8.50 10.89 -17.77
CA GLY A 296 -8.08 11.03 -16.36
C GLY A 296 -6.59 10.72 -16.15
N ASN A 297 -5.96 11.42 -15.20
CA ASN A 297 -4.57 11.15 -14.80
C ASN A 297 -4.52 10.09 -13.69
N PRO A 298 -3.93 8.89 -13.89
CA PRO A 298 -3.89 7.81 -12.88
C PRO A 298 -2.81 8.02 -11.80
N VAL A 299 -2.34 9.26 -11.62
CA VAL A 299 -1.43 9.65 -10.54
C VAL A 299 -2.24 10.21 -9.38
N GLN A 300 -2.40 9.40 -8.34
CA GLN A 300 -2.98 9.84 -7.07
C GLN A 300 -1.99 10.81 -6.40
N GLN A 301 -2.43 12.01 -6.06
CA GLN A 301 -1.62 13.04 -5.39
C GLN A 301 -2.13 13.29 -3.97
N ILE A 302 -1.26 13.13 -2.98
CA ILE A 302 -1.56 13.29 -1.55
C ILE A 302 -0.72 14.44 -1.00
N ALA A 303 -1.37 15.55 -0.64
CA ALA A 303 -0.72 16.66 0.08
C ALA A 303 -0.54 16.27 1.56
N LEU A 304 0.44 15.38 1.82
CA LEU A 304 0.55 14.64 3.08
C LEU A 304 0.94 15.52 4.28
N LEU A 305 1.91 16.43 4.08
CA LEU A 305 2.53 17.19 5.17
C LEU A 305 2.46 18.71 4.90
N PRO A 306 1.28 19.34 5.08
CA PRO A 306 1.15 20.79 4.99
C PRO A 306 1.88 21.48 6.16
N PRO A 307 2.42 22.70 5.97
CA PRO A 307 3.02 23.47 7.06
C PRO A 307 1.95 23.99 8.03
N GLY A 308 2.32 24.09 9.30
CA GLY A 308 1.50 24.62 10.41
C GLY A 308 2.27 25.61 11.29
N PRO A 309 1.63 26.20 12.33
CA PRO A 309 2.23 27.24 13.18
C PRO A 309 3.55 26.82 13.83
N ASP A 310 3.62 25.60 14.38
CA ASP A 310 4.80 25.04 15.04
C ASP A 310 5.61 24.09 14.14
N ASN A 311 5.19 23.95 12.87
CA ASN A 311 5.85 23.15 11.84
C ASN A 311 5.86 23.92 10.50
N PRO A 312 6.68 24.97 10.36
CA PRO A 312 6.68 25.84 9.18
C PRO A 312 7.22 25.19 7.90
N ARG A 313 7.82 23.99 7.96
CA ARG A 313 8.32 23.24 6.80
C ARG A 313 8.42 21.75 7.11
N ASN A 314 7.71 20.97 6.31
CA ASN A 314 8.02 19.55 6.14
C ASN A 314 8.94 19.43 4.92
N SER A 315 10.08 18.77 5.11
CA SER A 315 11.09 18.63 4.07
C SER A 315 11.30 17.16 3.72
N GLU A 316 12.46 16.85 3.18
CA GLU A 316 12.78 15.59 2.56
C GLU A 316 12.79 14.42 3.54
N GLY A 317 12.50 13.24 3.00
CA GLY A 317 12.35 11.99 3.73
C GLY A 317 12.65 10.79 2.84
N ASP A 318 12.39 9.60 3.36
CA ASP A 318 12.52 8.34 2.63
C ASP A 318 11.54 7.28 3.15
N PHE A 319 11.25 6.26 2.32
CA PHE A 319 10.33 5.18 2.63
C PHE A 319 11.04 3.89 3.07
N ILE A 320 10.37 3.12 3.92
CA ILE A 320 10.71 1.71 4.12
C ILE A 320 9.43 0.88 4.28
N GLN A 321 9.39 -0.30 3.65
CA GLN A 321 8.35 -1.29 3.96
C GLN A 321 8.78 -2.13 5.17
N LEU A 322 7.93 -2.17 6.19
CA LEU A 322 8.10 -3.00 7.38
C LEU A 322 7.64 -4.43 7.11
N LYS A 323 8.16 -5.42 7.84
CA LYS A 323 7.78 -6.84 7.69
C LYS A 323 6.30 -7.15 7.96
N ASP A 324 5.54 -6.23 8.57
CA ASP A 324 4.09 -6.34 8.74
C ASP A 324 3.27 -5.75 7.57
N GLY A 325 3.94 -5.41 6.46
CA GLY A 325 3.37 -4.88 5.23
C GLY A 325 3.18 -3.37 5.22
N ARG A 326 3.32 -2.68 6.36
CA ARG A 326 3.17 -1.23 6.43
C ARG A 326 4.29 -0.50 5.69
N MET A 327 3.93 0.57 5.00
CA MET A 327 4.91 1.57 4.58
C MET A 327 5.13 2.57 5.72
N MET A 328 6.38 2.96 5.93
CA MET A 328 6.80 4.01 6.86
C MET A 328 7.56 5.07 6.05
N LEU A 329 7.14 6.32 6.12
CA LEU A 329 7.86 7.48 5.59
C LEU A 329 8.54 8.17 6.77
N ILE A 330 9.87 8.23 6.80
CA ILE A 330 10.62 9.01 7.79
C ILE A 330 11.12 10.28 7.10
N TYR A 331 10.88 11.44 7.69
CA TYR A 331 11.11 12.72 7.05
C TYR A 331 11.60 13.79 8.03
N THR A 332 12.11 14.89 7.49
CA THR A 332 12.62 16.02 8.26
C THR A 332 11.50 16.99 8.62
N HIS A 333 11.19 17.10 9.92
CA HIS A 333 10.16 17.97 10.48
C HIS A 333 10.81 19.21 11.11
N PHE A 334 10.71 20.37 10.45
CA PHE A 334 11.29 21.62 10.94
C PHE A 334 10.35 22.33 11.91
N THR A 335 10.87 22.72 13.08
CA THR A 335 10.14 23.49 14.10
C THR A 335 10.70 24.90 14.27
N GLY A 336 11.99 25.13 13.97
CA GLY A 336 12.66 26.42 14.17
C GLY A 336 12.52 27.45 13.05
N GLY A 337 11.73 27.16 12.00
CA GLY A 337 11.62 27.99 10.79
C GLY A 337 11.78 27.19 9.49
N ALA A 338 11.65 27.86 8.34
CA ALA A 338 11.59 27.20 7.02
C ALA A 338 12.94 27.10 6.27
N GLY A 339 14.05 27.54 6.86
CA GLY A 339 15.39 27.51 6.25
C GLY A 339 16.23 26.31 6.68
N ASP A 340 17.21 25.91 5.87
CA ASP A 340 17.99 24.66 6.07
C ASP A 340 18.86 24.63 7.35
N HIS A 341 18.91 25.72 8.12
CA HIS A 341 19.62 25.83 9.41
C HIS A 341 18.66 25.92 10.61
N ALA A 342 17.35 25.92 10.38
CA ALA A 342 16.36 25.92 11.45
C ALA A 342 16.32 24.56 12.15
N GLN A 343 15.96 24.57 13.44
CA GLN A 343 15.79 23.39 14.27
C GLN A 343 14.81 22.41 13.62
N ALA A 344 15.21 21.14 13.53
CA ALA A 344 14.41 20.06 12.98
C ALA A 344 14.74 18.72 13.64
N HIS A 345 13.80 17.80 13.60
CA HIS A 345 13.94 16.43 14.08
C HIS A 345 13.39 15.45 13.04
N LEU A 346 13.63 14.14 13.22
CA LEU A 346 13.08 13.13 12.32
C LEU A 346 11.74 12.63 12.85
N ALA A 347 10.70 12.69 12.02
CA ALA A 347 9.36 12.21 12.31
C ALA A 347 8.92 11.17 11.28
N ALA A 348 7.88 10.39 11.60
CA ALA A 348 7.37 9.32 10.73
C ALA A 348 5.85 9.33 10.58
N ARG A 349 5.43 8.95 9.37
CA ARG A 349 4.05 8.62 8.98
C ARG A 349 3.97 7.17 8.52
N PHE A 350 2.80 6.55 8.69
CA PHE A 350 2.58 5.15 8.30
C PHE A 350 1.40 5.01 7.35
N SER A 351 1.52 4.09 6.39
CA SER A 351 0.44 3.60 5.54
C SER A 351 0.23 2.09 5.75
N ARG A 352 -1.01 1.61 5.57
CA ARG A 352 -1.39 0.19 5.65
C ARG A 352 -1.91 -0.39 4.33
N ASP A 353 -1.91 0.41 3.27
CA ASP A 353 -2.62 0.20 2.00
C ASP A 353 -1.76 0.56 0.78
N GLY A 354 -0.47 0.21 0.83
CA GLY A 354 0.45 0.45 -0.27
C GLY A 354 0.65 1.95 -0.58
N GLY A 355 0.58 2.81 0.45
CA GLY A 355 0.79 4.26 0.38
C GLY A 355 -0.42 5.08 -0.10
N ALA A 356 -1.60 4.49 -0.23
CA ALA A 356 -2.80 5.18 -0.68
C ALA A 356 -3.41 6.11 0.40
N THR A 357 -3.29 5.76 1.68
CA THR A 357 -3.62 6.62 2.83
C THR A 357 -2.55 6.53 3.91
N TRP A 358 -2.46 7.57 4.76
CA TRP A 358 -1.41 7.74 5.75
C TRP A 358 -1.97 8.20 7.10
N THR A 359 -1.23 8.01 8.19
CA THR A 359 -1.62 8.44 9.55
C THR A 359 -1.58 9.95 9.76
N ASP A 360 -2.61 10.51 10.41
CA ASP A 360 -2.74 11.95 10.70
C ASP A 360 -1.82 12.48 11.81
N ASP A 361 -1.29 11.61 12.68
CA ASP A 361 -0.34 11.96 13.73
C ASP A 361 1.11 11.57 13.39
N ASP A 362 2.07 12.40 13.84
CA ASP A 362 3.51 12.12 13.75
C ASP A 362 4.00 11.19 14.86
N VAL A 363 4.95 10.33 14.51
CA VAL A 363 5.80 9.64 15.50
C VAL A 363 7.22 10.18 15.38
N THR A 364 7.72 10.86 16.41
CA THR A 364 9.14 11.24 16.51
C THR A 364 10.01 9.99 16.49
N VAL A 365 10.93 9.93 15.52
CA VAL A 365 11.86 8.80 15.32
C VAL A 365 13.17 9.06 16.03
N ILE A 366 13.79 10.22 15.76
CA ILE A 366 15.02 10.70 16.39
C ILE A 366 14.77 12.17 16.78
N PRO A 367 14.91 12.55 18.07
CA PRO A 367 14.85 13.95 18.50
C PRO A 367 16.07 14.71 17.96
N ASN A 368 16.03 16.05 17.89
CA ASN A 368 17.20 16.78 17.42
C ASN A 368 18.42 16.52 18.34
N GLU A 369 19.54 16.15 17.72
CA GLU A 369 20.82 15.83 18.35
C GLU A 369 22.00 16.58 17.70
N GLY A 370 21.74 17.50 16.76
CA GLY A 370 22.72 18.44 16.21
C GLY A 370 22.44 19.86 16.69
N ASP A 371 23.49 20.67 16.87
CA ASP A 371 23.32 22.05 17.40
C ASP A 371 22.39 22.90 16.53
N TYR A 372 22.32 22.64 15.22
CA TYR A 372 21.38 23.25 14.30
C TYR A 372 20.19 22.33 14.03
N ASN A 373 20.42 21.15 13.44
CA ASN A 373 19.36 20.19 13.13
C ASN A 373 19.89 18.79 12.77
N ILE A 374 18.94 17.87 12.60
CA ILE A 374 19.11 16.63 11.83
C ILE A 374 18.15 16.64 10.63
N MET A 375 18.61 16.18 9.46
CA MET A 375 17.84 16.25 8.20
C MET A 375 18.31 15.27 7.12
N SER A 376 17.68 15.27 5.94
CA SER A 376 18.08 14.51 4.74
C SER A 376 18.19 13.00 4.95
N VAL A 377 17.03 12.36 5.09
CA VAL A 377 16.90 10.93 5.41
C VAL A 377 17.21 10.03 4.21
N SER A 378 17.94 8.94 4.41
CA SER A 378 17.88 7.75 3.54
C SER A 378 17.65 6.49 4.37
N LEU A 379 16.88 5.55 3.85
CA LEU A 379 16.51 4.28 4.48
C LEU A 379 16.91 3.11 3.61
N LEU A 380 17.45 2.07 4.24
CA LEU A 380 17.94 0.90 3.51
C LEU A 380 17.73 -0.35 4.34
N ARG A 381 17.01 -1.35 3.81
CA ARG A 381 17.01 -2.69 4.41
C ARG A 381 18.30 -3.38 4.00
N LEU A 382 19.20 -3.56 4.97
CA LEU A 382 20.48 -4.24 4.75
C LEU A 382 20.26 -5.72 4.45
N ALA A 383 21.21 -6.32 3.74
CA ALA A 383 21.25 -7.76 3.46
C ALA A 383 21.21 -8.65 4.72
N ASP A 384 21.62 -8.14 5.88
CA ASP A 384 21.50 -8.83 7.18
C ASP A 384 20.10 -8.69 7.84
N GLY A 385 19.16 -8.04 7.16
CA GLY A 385 17.75 -7.91 7.55
C GLY A 385 17.43 -6.72 8.45
N ARG A 386 18.45 -6.00 8.96
CA ARG A 386 18.29 -4.74 9.71
C ARG A 386 17.83 -3.61 8.79
N ILE A 387 17.17 -2.60 9.35
CA ILE A 387 16.91 -1.32 8.69
C ILE A 387 18.03 -0.37 9.09
N ALA A 388 18.73 0.22 8.12
CA ALA A 388 19.64 1.33 8.31
C ALA A 388 18.90 2.65 8.06
N LEU A 389 19.16 3.63 8.93
CA LEU A 389 18.71 5.01 8.83
C LEU A 389 19.94 5.90 8.73
N PHE A 390 20.05 6.62 7.62
CA PHE A 390 21.07 7.63 7.38
C PHE A 390 20.44 9.02 7.44
N TYR A 391 21.12 9.96 8.07
CA TYR A 391 20.71 11.37 8.11
C TYR A 391 21.93 12.26 8.31
N LEU A 392 21.84 13.53 7.93
CA LEU A 392 22.82 14.55 8.27
C LEU A 392 22.60 15.00 9.71
N ARG A 393 23.66 15.02 10.54
CA ARG A 393 23.73 15.81 11.77
C ARG A 393 24.48 17.10 11.47
N LYS A 394 23.86 18.23 11.82
CA LYS A 394 24.35 19.56 11.48
C LYS A 394 24.59 20.37 12.75
N ASN A 395 25.86 20.72 12.97
CA ASN A 395 26.30 21.47 14.14
C ASN A 395 26.68 22.91 13.79
N SER A 396 27.18 23.15 12.56
CA SER A 396 27.58 24.49 12.14
C SER A 396 27.60 24.66 10.60
N LEU A 397 28.16 25.78 10.13
CA LEU A 397 28.45 26.01 8.70
C LEU A 397 29.70 25.26 8.21
N SER A 398 30.48 24.66 9.11
CA SER A 398 31.71 23.90 8.81
C SER A 398 31.65 22.44 9.27
N ASP A 399 30.65 22.05 10.07
CA ASP A 399 30.38 20.67 10.50
C ASP A 399 28.92 20.29 10.20
N CYS A 400 28.76 19.48 9.15
CA CYS A 400 27.52 18.82 8.76
C CYS A 400 27.91 17.46 8.16
N ARG A 401 27.63 16.37 8.87
CA ARG A 401 28.12 15.02 8.53
C ARG A 401 26.98 14.01 8.49
N PRO A 402 27.01 13.03 7.57
CA PRO A 402 26.09 11.91 7.63
C PRO A 402 26.43 11.00 8.82
N VAL A 403 25.41 10.52 9.50
CA VAL A 403 25.49 9.51 10.55
C VAL A 403 24.54 8.35 10.23
N MET A 404 24.86 7.16 10.73
CA MET A 404 24.06 5.95 10.53
C MET A 404 23.52 5.43 11.87
N ARG A 405 22.24 5.06 11.93
CA ARG A 405 21.68 4.20 12.99
C ARG A 405 21.11 2.93 12.37
N THR A 406 20.99 1.85 13.14
CA THR A 406 20.35 0.61 12.69
C THR A 406 19.26 0.14 13.63
N SER A 407 18.21 -0.46 13.07
CA SER A 407 17.11 -1.11 13.79
C SER A 407 17.06 -2.60 13.43
N SER A 408 16.96 -3.43 14.45
CA SER A 408 16.77 -4.89 14.33
C SER A 408 15.32 -5.33 14.60
N ASP A 409 14.43 -4.40 14.92
CA ASP A 409 13.09 -4.66 15.46
C ASP A 409 11.94 -4.02 14.63
N GLU A 410 12.23 -3.73 13.36
CA GLU A 410 11.34 -3.06 12.40
C GLU A 410 11.01 -1.61 12.79
N ALA A 411 12.07 -0.81 12.99
CA ALA A 411 12.05 0.62 13.27
C ALA A 411 11.33 1.03 14.57
N LYS A 412 11.24 0.13 15.56
CA LYS A 412 10.68 0.44 16.89
C LYS A 412 11.74 1.03 17.82
N SER A 413 12.99 0.60 17.67
CA SER A 413 14.16 1.20 18.32
C SER A 413 15.34 1.29 17.35
N TRP A 414 16.27 2.19 17.67
CA TRP A 414 17.46 2.48 16.88
C TRP A 414 18.72 2.36 17.74
N SER A 415 19.79 1.84 17.16
CA SER A 415 21.11 1.82 17.77
C SER A 415 21.62 3.23 18.06
N GLU A 416 22.65 3.33 18.91
CA GLU A 416 23.51 4.52 18.97
C GLU A 416 24.06 4.90 17.57
N PRO A 417 24.38 6.19 17.35
CA PRO A 417 24.80 6.67 16.05
C PRO A 417 26.23 6.21 15.76
N THR A 418 26.42 5.73 14.53
CA THR A 418 27.73 5.43 13.96
C THR A 418 28.17 6.60 13.10
N GLU A 419 29.28 7.22 13.46
CA GLU A 419 29.89 8.31 12.69
C GLU A 419 30.49 7.73 11.40
N ILE A 420 30.06 8.23 10.24
CA ILE A 420 30.57 7.81 8.93
C ILE A 420 31.87 8.55 8.61
N ILE A 421 31.92 9.85 8.92
CA ILE A 421 33.05 10.72 8.62
C ILE A 421 33.80 11.05 9.92
N PRO A 422 35.04 10.56 10.10
CA PRO A 422 35.81 10.78 11.31
C PRO A 422 36.20 12.26 11.44
N GLU A 423 36.53 12.68 12.66
CA GLU A 423 36.88 14.07 12.99
C GLU A 423 38.06 14.63 12.16
N SER A 424 39.01 13.77 11.78
CA SER A 424 40.11 14.12 10.88
C SER A 424 39.67 14.58 9.48
N HIS A 425 38.42 14.29 9.10
CA HIS A 425 37.78 14.63 7.85
C HIS A 425 36.52 15.51 8.06
N MET A 426 36.38 16.16 9.22
CA MET A 426 35.29 17.10 9.50
C MET A 426 35.12 18.13 8.37
N GLY A 427 33.87 18.48 8.08
CA GLY A 427 33.50 19.32 6.96
C GLY A 427 31.99 19.47 6.83
N TYR A 428 31.57 20.20 5.79
CA TYR A 428 30.17 20.35 5.45
C TYR A 428 29.86 19.45 4.25
N TYR A 429 29.25 18.31 4.52
CA TYR A 429 28.83 17.32 3.54
C TYR A 429 27.32 17.35 3.39
N VAL A 430 26.86 17.24 2.14
CA VAL A 430 25.44 17.04 1.81
C VAL A 430 25.28 15.64 1.25
N LEU A 431 24.62 14.78 2.03
CA LEU A 431 23.89 13.61 1.56
C LEU A 431 22.50 14.11 1.15
N ASN A 432 22.06 13.84 -0.08
CA ASN A 432 20.67 14.06 -0.45
C ASN A 432 19.81 12.87 0.03
N ASN A 433 18.53 13.11 0.33
CA ASN A 433 17.59 12.06 0.75
C ASN A 433 17.44 10.95 -0.30
N ASP A 434 17.13 9.73 0.14
CA ASP A 434 16.93 8.55 -0.73
C ASP A 434 18.09 8.32 -1.72
N ARG A 435 19.35 8.31 -1.26
CA ARG A 435 20.53 8.12 -2.14
C ARG A 435 21.51 7.03 -1.70
N VAL A 436 21.22 6.32 -0.62
CA VAL A 436 22.16 5.33 -0.05
C VAL A 436 21.80 3.93 -0.52
N VAL A 437 22.70 3.31 -1.27
CA VAL A 437 22.47 1.99 -1.89
C VAL A 437 23.35 0.92 -1.26
N GLN A 438 22.87 -0.34 -1.26
CA GLN A 438 23.70 -1.52 -1.06
C GLN A 438 23.92 -2.21 -2.42
N LEU A 439 25.19 -2.38 -2.81
CA LEU A 439 25.56 -3.18 -3.97
C LEU A 439 25.21 -4.66 -3.76
N LYS A 440 25.06 -5.42 -4.85
CA LYS A 440 24.77 -6.87 -4.84
C LYS A 440 25.78 -7.71 -4.03
N ASP A 441 26.99 -7.20 -3.84
CA ASP A 441 28.07 -7.83 -3.07
C ASP A 441 28.10 -7.44 -1.58
N GLY A 442 27.15 -6.60 -1.14
CA GLY A 442 26.99 -6.17 0.25
C GLY A 442 27.61 -4.82 0.61
N ARG A 443 28.42 -4.19 -0.25
CA ARG A 443 28.97 -2.84 0.04
C ARG A 443 27.86 -1.79 0.07
N ILE A 444 27.83 -0.99 1.12
CA ILE A 444 26.98 0.20 1.22
C ILE A 444 27.74 1.39 0.62
N ILE A 445 27.10 2.22 -0.20
CA ILE A 445 27.68 3.44 -0.79
C ILE A 445 26.80 4.66 -0.46
N LEU A 446 27.43 5.71 0.07
CA LEU A 446 26.86 7.03 0.29
C LEU A 446 27.48 8.04 -0.68
N PRO A 447 26.70 8.64 -1.59
CA PRO A 447 27.16 9.74 -2.44
C PRO A 447 27.07 11.07 -1.68
N LEU A 448 28.14 11.87 -1.71
CA LEU A 448 28.25 13.09 -0.92
C LEU A 448 28.77 14.27 -1.76
N ALA A 449 28.19 15.45 -1.50
CA ALA A 449 28.71 16.74 -1.94
C ALA A 449 29.43 17.45 -0.78
N GLN A 450 30.76 17.54 -0.82
CA GLN A 450 31.56 18.27 0.16
C GLN A 450 31.68 19.75 -0.24
N HIS A 451 31.08 20.62 0.57
CA HIS A 451 31.11 22.08 0.40
C HIS A 451 32.09 22.81 1.35
N HIS A 452 32.61 22.11 2.36
CA HIS A 452 33.66 22.58 3.27
C HIS A 452 34.47 21.38 3.77
N GLY A 453 35.75 21.58 4.06
CA GLY A 453 36.62 20.56 4.65
C GLY A 453 37.80 21.18 5.41
N ASN A 454 38.55 20.33 6.11
CA ASN A 454 39.74 20.76 6.86
C ASN A 454 40.75 21.48 5.95
N GLY A 455 41.20 22.66 6.39
CA GLY A 455 42.12 23.53 5.65
C GLY A 455 41.47 24.46 4.62
N TRP A 456 40.15 24.48 4.47
CA TRP A 456 39.46 25.40 3.56
C TRP A 456 39.14 26.70 4.29
N GLU A 457 39.31 27.85 3.62
CA GLU A 457 39.04 29.16 4.23
C GLU A 457 37.54 29.46 4.40
N LYS A 458 36.70 28.87 3.53
CA LYS A 458 35.25 29.14 3.47
C LYS A 458 34.48 28.04 2.75
N TRP A 459 33.18 28.01 2.99
CA TRP A 459 32.21 27.21 2.25
C TRP A 459 32.17 27.59 0.76
N THR A 460 32.06 26.61 -0.14
CA THR A 460 31.96 26.80 -1.59
C THR A 460 30.63 26.30 -2.16
N GLY A 461 30.08 27.04 -3.12
CA GLY A 461 28.87 26.62 -3.85
C GLY A 461 29.11 25.48 -4.84
N ASN A 462 30.35 25.31 -5.32
CA ASN A 462 30.78 24.14 -6.09
C ASN A 462 31.30 23.08 -5.12
N ALA A 463 30.63 21.92 -5.04
CA ALA A 463 31.02 20.85 -4.14
C ALA A 463 31.94 19.85 -4.83
N ARG A 464 32.91 19.36 -4.07
CA ARG A 464 33.64 18.14 -4.44
C ARG A 464 32.67 16.97 -4.33
N ILE A 465 32.59 16.16 -5.38
CA ILE A 465 31.68 15.01 -5.45
C ILE A 465 32.49 13.75 -5.17
N LEU A 466 32.09 12.96 -4.17
CA LEU A 466 32.76 11.72 -3.79
C LEU A 466 31.76 10.73 -3.19
N CYS A 467 32.22 9.51 -2.93
CA CYS A 467 31.47 8.54 -2.15
C CYS A 467 32.23 8.13 -0.88
N TRP A 468 31.48 7.79 0.16
CA TRP A 468 31.96 6.99 1.28
C TRP A 468 31.30 5.62 1.23
N PHE A 469 32.00 4.57 1.63
CA PHE A 469 31.51 3.20 1.56
C PHE A 469 31.92 2.33 2.75
N SER A 470 31.14 1.26 2.97
CA SER A 470 31.36 0.26 4.01
C SER A 470 31.19 -1.14 3.42
N ASP A 471 32.18 -2.01 3.63
CA ASP A 471 32.16 -3.43 3.24
C ASP A 471 31.76 -4.37 4.41
N ASP A 472 31.41 -3.83 5.59
CA ASP A 472 31.16 -4.60 6.83
C ASP A 472 29.79 -4.32 7.47
N SER A 473 28.79 -4.02 6.64
CA SER A 473 27.41 -3.68 7.03
C SER A 473 27.31 -2.45 7.94
N GLY A 474 28.12 -1.42 7.64
CA GLY A 474 28.06 -0.09 8.22
C GLY A 474 28.88 0.11 9.50
N ARG A 475 29.79 -0.80 9.85
CA ARG A 475 30.58 -0.72 11.10
C ARG A 475 31.83 0.13 10.93
N THR A 476 32.48 0.04 9.77
CA THR A 476 33.61 0.89 9.38
C THR A 476 33.37 1.50 8.01
N TRP A 477 33.97 2.68 7.80
CA TRP A 477 33.70 3.57 6.68
C TRP A 477 35.00 4.07 6.05
N GLN A 478 35.03 4.15 4.73
CA GLN A 478 36.18 4.58 3.94
C GLN A 478 35.73 5.59 2.88
N SER A 479 36.58 6.58 2.58
CA SER A 479 36.36 7.51 1.46
C SER A 479 36.86 6.89 0.16
N GLY A 480 36.11 7.08 -0.92
CA GLY A 480 36.65 7.02 -2.28
C GLY A 480 37.30 8.35 -2.68
N ASP A 481 37.82 8.36 -3.89
CA ASP A 481 38.36 9.54 -4.56
C ASP A 481 37.23 10.49 -5.00
N GLU A 482 37.62 11.75 -5.23
CA GLU A 482 36.75 12.76 -5.85
C GLU A 482 36.52 12.46 -7.33
N ALA A 483 35.26 12.54 -7.76
CA ALA A 483 34.90 12.46 -9.18
C ALA A 483 35.48 13.68 -9.94
N PRO A 484 36.32 13.47 -10.98
CA PRO A 484 37.00 14.57 -11.65
C PRO A 484 36.02 15.62 -12.21
N GLU A 485 36.29 16.89 -11.92
CA GLU A 485 35.39 18.00 -12.27
C GLU A 485 35.00 18.03 -13.75
N PRO A 486 33.76 18.43 -14.07
CA PRO A 486 33.31 18.62 -15.45
C PRO A 486 34.11 19.70 -16.19
N ALA A 487 34.19 19.60 -17.52
CA ALA A 487 34.76 20.65 -18.34
C ALA A 487 33.96 21.97 -18.23
N PRO A 488 34.62 23.15 -18.17
CA PRO A 488 33.93 24.44 -18.09
C PRO A 488 32.96 24.68 -19.25
N LYS A 489 31.73 25.09 -18.93
CA LYS A 489 30.69 25.40 -19.93
C LYS A 489 30.66 26.91 -20.20
N GLY A 490 30.93 27.30 -21.45
CA GLY A 490 31.00 28.72 -21.84
C GLY A 490 32.08 29.50 -21.09
N GLY A 491 33.22 28.85 -20.79
CA GLY A 491 34.32 29.44 -20.04
C GLY A 491 34.09 29.59 -18.52
N LYS A 492 32.99 29.06 -17.98
CA LYS A 492 32.68 29.09 -16.55
C LYS A 492 32.68 27.68 -15.94
N PRO A 493 33.15 27.49 -14.69
CA PRO A 493 33.00 26.23 -13.98
C PRO A 493 31.52 25.80 -13.91
N VAL A 494 31.28 24.51 -14.08
CA VAL A 494 29.96 23.91 -13.84
C VAL A 494 29.90 23.54 -12.37
N ILE A 495 28.95 24.10 -11.65
CA ILE A 495 28.72 23.83 -10.23
C ILE A 495 28.13 22.43 -10.10
N THR A 496 28.70 21.57 -9.26
CA THR A 496 28.23 20.22 -8.94
C THR A 496 27.74 20.12 -7.49
N GLN A 497 26.59 19.46 -7.27
CA GLN A 497 25.91 19.33 -5.96
C GLN A 497 25.07 18.04 -5.89
N GLU A 498 24.62 17.67 -4.69
CA GLU A 498 23.56 16.67 -4.41
C GLU A 498 23.61 15.42 -5.32
N PRO A 499 24.66 14.59 -5.20
CA PRO A 499 24.82 13.40 -6.04
C PRO A 499 23.91 12.23 -5.62
N GLY A 500 23.68 11.31 -6.55
CA GLY A 500 23.06 10.01 -6.34
C GLY A 500 23.87 8.89 -7.01
N VAL A 501 23.68 7.64 -6.58
CA VAL A 501 24.34 6.46 -7.17
C VAL A 501 23.39 5.29 -7.36
N LEU A 502 23.68 4.44 -8.34
CA LEU A 502 22.95 3.20 -8.65
C LEU A 502 23.93 2.15 -9.20
N GLN A 503 23.74 0.88 -8.85
CA GLN A 503 24.44 -0.22 -9.52
C GLN A 503 23.76 -0.60 -10.84
N LEU A 504 24.55 -0.60 -11.92
CA LEU A 504 24.14 -1.08 -13.25
C LEU A 504 24.14 -2.61 -13.31
N GLN A 505 23.45 -3.17 -14.31
CA GLN A 505 23.37 -4.62 -14.52
C GLN A 505 24.74 -5.26 -14.80
N ASP A 506 25.65 -4.53 -15.45
CA ASP A 506 27.04 -4.95 -15.72
C ASP A 506 27.98 -4.86 -14.50
N GLY A 507 27.47 -4.42 -13.35
CA GLY A 507 28.19 -4.35 -12.07
C GLY A 507 28.84 -3.00 -11.79
N ARG A 508 29.01 -2.13 -12.79
CA ARG A 508 29.51 -0.76 -12.61
C ARG A 508 28.54 0.07 -11.77
N VAL A 509 29.05 1.11 -11.12
CA VAL A 509 28.22 2.08 -10.39
C VAL A 509 28.11 3.36 -11.21
N MET A 510 26.89 3.77 -11.53
CA MET A 510 26.62 5.09 -12.10
C MET A 510 26.41 6.08 -10.98
N LEU A 511 27.10 7.22 -11.04
CA LEU A 511 26.83 8.41 -10.25
C LEU A 511 26.17 9.47 -11.14
N TRP A 512 25.18 10.18 -10.61
CA TRP A 512 24.66 11.41 -11.21
C TRP A 512 24.71 12.56 -10.22
N CYS A 513 24.77 13.81 -10.70
CA CYS A 513 24.73 14.99 -9.84
C CYS A 513 23.93 16.15 -10.43
N ARG A 514 23.34 16.94 -9.53
CA ARG A 514 22.70 18.23 -9.82
C ARG A 514 23.76 19.23 -10.26
N THR A 515 23.53 19.97 -11.35
CA THR A 515 24.50 20.97 -11.82
C THR A 515 23.93 22.31 -12.28
N SER A 516 24.78 23.34 -12.34
CA SER A 516 24.51 24.59 -13.08
C SER A 516 24.67 24.45 -14.61
N GLY A 517 25.05 23.27 -15.11
CA GLY A 517 25.26 23.02 -16.53
C GLY A 517 23.97 22.90 -17.36
N GLY A 518 22.79 22.94 -16.74
CA GLY A 518 21.48 22.80 -17.39
C GLY A 518 21.07 21.35 -17.69
N THR A 519 21.69 20.40 -17.00
CA THR A 519 21.41 18.96 -17.06
C THR A 519 22.03 18.28 -15.83
N GLN A 520 21.57 17.08 -15.48
CA GLN A 520 22.33 16.23 -14.56
C GLN A 520 23.63 15.79 -15.25
N TYR A 521 24.75 15.75 -14.52
CA TYR A 521 26.00 15.20 -15.03
C TYR A 521 26.19 13.79 -14.47
N VAL A 522 26.86 12.92 -15.21
CA VAL A 522 27.07 11.50 -14.85
C VAL A 522 28.54 11.14 -14.84
N ALA A 523 28.90 10.20 -13.96
CA ALA A 523 30.19 9.55 -13.90
C ALA A 523 30.00 8.04 -13.65
N MET A 524 30.99 7.23 -14.02
CA MET A 524 30.98 5.77 -13.87
C MET A 524 32.15 5.32 -13.00
N SER A 525 31.92 4.33 -12.14
CA SER A 525 32.93 3.62 -11.37
C SER A 525 32.93 2.14 -11.74
N GLU A 526 34.13 1.59 -11.98
CA GLU A 526 34.35 0.16 -12.25
C GLU A 526 34.84 -0.60 -11.01
N ASP A 527 35.13 0.11 -9.92
CA ASP A 527 35.77 -0.38 -8.69
C ASP A 527 34.89 -0.19 -7.44
N ARG A 528 33.56 -0.29 -7.63
CA ARG A 528 32.55 -0.27 -6.56
C ARG A 528 32.52 1.07 -5.79
N GLY A 529 32.66 2.18 -6.51
CA GLY A 529 32.57 3.55 -6.02
C GLY A 529 33.85 4.13 -5.42
N ALA A 530 35.01 3.50 -5.64
CA ALA A 530 36.29 3.98 -5.10
C ALA A 530 36.92 5.06 -5.99
N THR A 531 36.90 4.89 -7.32
CA THR A 531 37.31 5.90 -8.30
C THR A 531 36.22 6.12 -9.35
N TRP A 532 36.31 7.23 -10.08
CA TRP A 532 35.26 7.70 -11.00
C TRP A 532 35.83 8.22 -12.32
N SER A 533 35.11 7.99 -13.41
CA SER A 533 35.28 8.78 -14.63
C SER A 533 35.01 10.26 -14.36
N ARG A 534 35.47 11.14 -15.27
CA ARG A 534 35.07 12.56 -15.23
C ARG A 534 33.54 12.69 -15.27
N LEU A 535 33.01 13.69 -14.59
CA LEU A 535 31.61 14.10 -14.70
C LEU A 535 31.31 14.70 -16.07
N GLU A 536 30.39 14.08 -16.81
CA GLU A 536 30.00 14.50 -18.17
C GLU A 536 28.50 14.81 -18.28
N ALA A 537 28.15 15.70 -19.22
CA ALA A 537 26.78 16.19 -19.38
C ALA A 537 25.86 15.10 -19.98
N SER A 538 24.74 14.79 -19.31
CA SER A 538 23.79 13.79 -19.80
C SER A 538 22.66 14.35 -20.68
N GLU A 539 21.74 13.47 -21.10
CA GLU A 539 20.48 13.84 -21.75
C GLU A 539 19.42 14.40 -20.78
N MET A 540 19.59 14.20 -19.47
CA MET A 540 18.64 14.59 -18.42
C MET A 540 18.61 16.11 -18.22
N LYS A 541 18.04 16.87 -19.17
CA LYS A 541 17.97 18.34 -19.09
C LYS A 541 17.16 18.76 -17.88
N SER A 542 17.74 19.67 -17.10
CA SER A 542 17.23 20.02 -15.77
C SER A 542 17.64 21.43 -15.35
N PRO A 543 16.90 22.05 -14.42
CA PRO A 543 17.37 23.19 -13.64
C PRO A 543 18.45 22.75 -12.62
N VAL A 544 18.86 23.68 -11.75
CA VAL A 544 19.67 23.41 -10.55
C VAL A 544 18.77 22.75 -9.48
N SER A 545 18.52 21.46 -9.66
CA SER A 545 17.64 20.61 -8.85
C SER A 545 18.14 19.16 -8.89
N PRO A 546 17.97 18.37 -7.81
CA PRO A 546 18.33 16.96 -7.81
C PRO A 546 17.34 16.12 -8.62
N ALA A 547 17.77 14.90 -8.96
CA ALA A 547 16.96 13.85 -9.55
C ALA A 547 17.07 12.56 -8.71
N THR A 548 16.06 11.69 -8.78
CA THR A 548 16.11 10.31 -8.26
C THR A 548 16.12 9.34 -9.43
N ILE A 549 16.94 8.29 -9.37
CA ILE A 549 16.91 7.17 -10.31
C ILE A 549 16.85 5.88 -9.49
N GLU A 550 15.76 5.13 -9.60
CA GLU A 550 15.62 3.81 -8.97
C GLU A 550 15.34 2.72 -10.00
N ARG A 551 15.71 1.48 -9.66
CA ARG A 551 15.44 0.31 -10.50
C ARG A 551 14.07 -0.28 -10.17
N ILE A 552 13.20 -0.40 -11.17
CA ILE A 552 11.87 -1.01 -11.04
C ILE A 552 12.04 -2.51 -10.78
N PRO A 553 11.62 -3.06 -9.62
CA PRO A 553 11.89 -4.46 -9.27
C PRO A 553 11.21 -5.48 -10.20
N SER A 554 10.07 -5.13 -10.79
CA SER A 554 9.27 -6.03 -11.64
C SER A 554 9.73 -6.14 -13.09
N THR A 555 10.52 -5.20 -13.60
CA THR A 555 11.02 -5.21 -14.99
C THR A 555 12.53 -5.14 -15.11
N GLY A 556 13.21 -4.59 -14.09
CA GLY A 556 14.65 -4.31 -14.12
C GLY A 556 15.01 -2.97 -14.77
N ASP A 557 14.06 -2.26 -15.36
CA ASP A 557 14.27 -0.94 -15.98
C ASP A 557 14.56 0.15 -14.94
N LEU A 558 15.13 1.27 -15.39
CA LEU A 558 15.38 2.43 -14.54
C LEU A 558 14.25 3.45 -14.65
N LEU A 559 13.78 3.94 -13.51
CA LEU A 559 12.82 5.03 -13.39
C LEU A 559 13.54 6.28 -12.89
N LEU A 560 13.56 7.31 -13.71
CA LEU A 560 14.09 8.63 -13.36
C LEU A 560 12.93 9.58 -13.05
N VAL A 561 13.03 10.28 -11.92
CA VAL A 561 12.14 11.40 -11.56
C VAL A 561 12.96 12.66 -11.35
N TRP A 562 12.62 13.72 -12.09
CA TRP A 562 13.34 14.99 -12.10
C TRP A 562 12.48 16.14 -12.62
N ASN A 563 13.06 17.35 -12.63
CA ASN A 563 12.45 18.47 -13.34
C ASN A 563 12.86 18.49 -14.82
N ASP A 564 12.04 17.88 -15.68
CA ASP A 564 12.35 17.72 -17.10
C ASP A 564 12.24 19.03 -17.87
N HIS A 565 13.38 19.54 -18.34
CA HIS A 565 13.49 20.75 -19.17
C HIS A 565 13.75 20.42 -20.65
N ARG A 566 13.50 19.18 -21.09
CA ARG A 566 13.39 18.81 -22.51
C ARG A 566 12.04 19.28 -23.08
N GLY A 567 11.97 19.48 -24.40
CA GLY A 567 10.71 19.80 -25.11
C GLY A 567 9.95 20.97 -24.50
N GLU A 568 8.64 20.79 -24.29
CA GLU A 568 7.75 21.76 -23.62
C GLU A 568 8.24 22.21 -22.24
N GLY A 569 9.00 21.37 -21.53
CA GLY A 569 9.59 21.70 -20.22
C GLY A 569 10.55 22.89 -20.27
N ALA A 570 11.20 23.14 -21.43
CA ALA A 570 12.16 24.23 -21.60
C ALA A 570 11.55 25.62 -21.30
N ARG A 571 10.24 25.80 -21.51
CA ARG A 571 9.52 27.07 -21.25
C ARG A 571 9.55 27.50 -19.78
N PHE A 572 9.81 26.58 -18.85
CA PHE A 572 9.83 26.87 -17.42
C PHE A 572 11.17 27.42 -16.92
N GLY A 573 12.23 27.41 -17.74
CA GLY A 573 13.42 28.24 -17.58
C GLY A 573 14.04 28.29 -16.18
N GLY A 574 14.80 27.26 -15.80
CA GLY A 574 15.55 27.23 -14.53
C GLY A 574 14.71 27.02 -13.26
N LYS A 575 13.37 27.02 -13.35
CA LYS A 575 12.47 26.66 -12.24
C LYS A 575 12.45 25.15 -11.97
N ARG A 576 12.08 24.74 -10.76
CA ARG A 576 11.85 23.33 -10.37
C ARG A 576 10.44 22.84 -10.74
N THR A 577 10.06 22.97 -12.01
CA THR A 577 8.77 22.53 -12.57
C THR A 577 8.93 22.32 -14.09
N PRO A 578 8.27 21.34 -14.72
CA PRO A 578 7.39 20.32 -14.13
C PRO A 578 8.18 19.23 -13.41
N LEU A 579 7.59 18.55 -12.42
CA LEU A 579 8.08 17.26 -11.93
C LEU A 579 7.62 16.16 -12.91
N THR A 580 8.53 15.31 -13.35
CA THR A 580 8.32 14.39 -14.47
C THR A 580 9.01 13.05 -14.22
N ALA A 581 8.37 11.96 -14.65
CA ALA A 581 8.91 10.60 -14.64
C ALA A 581 9.29 10.15 -16.08
N ALA A 582 10.36 9.38 -16.23
CA ALA A 582 10.70 8.69 -17.48
C ALA A 582 11.39 7.36 -17.22
N LEU A 583 11.31 6.45 -18.20
CA LEU A 583 11.95 5.15 -18.17
C LEU A 583 13.25 5.13 -18.97
N SER A 584 14.19 4.30 -18.54
CA SER A 584 15.33 3.85 -19.34
C SER A 584 15.34 2.32 -19.32
N THR A 585 15.28 1.71 -20.50
CA THR A 585 15.40 0.25 -20.70
C THR A 585 16.82 -0.18 -21.08
N ASP A 586 17.80 0.75 -21.07
CA ASP A 586 19.17 0.55 -21.57
C ASP A 586 20.26 0.98 -20.57
N GLU A 587 19.99 0.85 -19.27
CA GLU A 587 20.90 1.19 -18.16
C GLU A 587 21.33 2.67 -18.10
N GLY A 588 20.39 3.57 -18.39
CA GLY A 588 20.50 5.02 -18.19
C GLY A 588 21.07 5.77 -19.38
N ARG A 589 21.27 5.10 -20.52
CA ARG A 589 21.88 5.69 -21.72
C ARG A 589 20.89 6.57 -22.47
N THR A 590 19.63 6.14 -22.59
CA THR A 590 18.54 6.91 -23.20
C THR A 590 17.32 6.93 -22.28
N TRP A 591 16.51 8.00 -22.38
CA TRP A 591 15.35 8.20 -21.52
C TRP A 591 14.09 8.46 -22.34
N SER A 592 13.00 7.78 -21.99
CA SER A 592 11.70 7.92 -22.66
C SER A 592 11.19 9.36 -22.67
N ALA A 593 10.14 9.58 -23.47
CA ALA A 593 9.28 10.74 -23.30
C ALA A 593 8.82 10.84 -21.83
N GLY A 594 8.87 12.05 -21.28
CA GLY A 594 8.50 12.30 -19.89
C GLY A 594 6.99 12.26 -19.67
N LYS A 595 6.57 11.68 -18.55
CA LYS A 595 5.20 11.72 -18.03
C LYS A 595 5.14 12.67 -16.84
N THR A 596 4.38 13.75 -16.99
CA THR A 596 4.27 14.82 -16.00
C THR A 596 3.51 14.36 -14.76
N LEU A 597 4.08 14.63 -13.58
CA LEU A 597 3.52 14.33 -12.26
C LEU A 597 2.91 15.59 -11.61
N ALA A 598 3.55 16.75 -11.78
CA ALA A 598 3.07 18.05 -11.32
C ALA A 598 3.70 19.20 -12.15
N ASP A 599 2.93 20.19 -12.58
CA ASP A 599 3.37 21.19 -13.57
C ASP A 599 2.97 22.64 -13.26
N ASN A 600 2.57 22.96 -12.02
CA ASN A 600 2.25 24.32 -11.62
C ASN A 600 3.37 25.29 -12.10
N PRO A 601 3.08 26.33 -12.91
CA PRO A 601 4.09 27.28 -13.39
C PRO A 601 4.79 28.10 -12.30
N HIS A 602 4.25 28.07 -11.08
CA HIS A 602 4.80 28.65 -9.86
C HIS A 602 5.23 27.57 -8.83
N GLY A 603 5.09 26.30 -9.19
CA GLY A 603 5.52 25.15 -8.40
C GLY A 603 7.03 25.05 -8.28
N TRP A 604 7.48 24.35 -7.23
CA TRP A 604 8.89 24.17 -6.94
C TRP A 604 9.14 22.79 -6.33
N TYR A 605 9.39 21.78 -7.16
CA TYR A 605 9.34 20.37 -6.80
C TYR A 605 10.73 19.72 -6.83
N CYS A 606 11.16 19.11 -5.73
CA CYS A 606 12.45 18.40 -5.63
C CYS A 606 12.54 17.54 -4.36
N TYR A 607 13.73 17.02 -4.06
CA TYR A 607 14.02 16.16 -2.91
C TYR A 607 13.09 14.93 -2.89
N THR A 608 13.08 14.25 -4.02
CA THR A 608 12.26 13.07 -4.30
C THR A 608 12.81 11.84 -3.59
N ALA A 609 11.92 11.07 -2.98
CA ALA A 609 12.19 9.71 -2.51
C ALA A 609 11.24 8.71 -3.16
N MET A 610 11.74 7.56 -3.61
CA MET A 610 11.00 6.65 -4.48
C MET A 610 11.09 5.20 -4.03
N THR A 611 9.94 4.53 -3.94
CA THR A 611 9.89 3.09 -3.66
C THR A 611 8.77 2.40 -4.42
N PHE A 612 8.75 1.07 -4.40
CA PHE A 612 7.80 0.25 -5.15
C PHE A 612 7.06 -0.71 -4.22
N VAL A 613 5.73 -0.68 -4.26
CA VAL A 613 4.86 -1.54 -3.45
C VAL A 613 3.62 -1.92 -4.24
N ASP A 614 3.22 -3.20 -4.19
CA ASP A 614 1.99 -3.72 -4.80
C ASP A 614 1.74 -3.28 -6.26
N GLY A 615 2.80 -3.29 -7.09
CA GLY A 615 2.74 -2.88 -8.50
C GLY A 615 2.62 -1.37 -8.75
N HIS A 616 2.78 -0.55 -7.71
CA HIS A 616 2.75 0.91 -7.74
C HIS A 616 4.13 1.50 -7.43
N VAL A 617 4.36 2.69 -7.93
CA VAL A 617 5.41 3.61 -7.46
C VAL A 617 4.81 4.46 -6.35
N LEU A 618 5.55 4.61 -5.26
CA LEU A 618 5.36 5.67 -4.27
C LEU A 618 6.50 6.67 -4.40
N LEU A 619 6.14 7.94 -4.51
CA LEU A 619 7.07 9.03 -4.68
C LEU A 619 6.74 10.16 -3.69
N ALA A 620 7.54 10.31 -2.65
CA ALA A 620 7.51 11.51 -1.82
C ALA A 620 8.31 12.62 -2.52
N TYR A 621 7.88 13.87 -2.39
CA TYR A 621 8.66 15.03 -2.84
C TYR A 621 8.30 16.30 -2.07
N CYS A 622 9.29 17.17 -1.87
CA CYS A 622 9.06 18.52 -1.38
C CYS A 622 8.47 19.40 -2.48
N GLY A 623 7.54 20.26 -2.09
CA GLY A 623 6.80 21.13 -2.99
C GLY A 623 6.30 22.42 -2.33
N GLY A 624 5.64 23.21 -3.17
CA GLY A 624 4.93 24.41 -2.78
C GLY A 624 4.71 25.35 -3.96
N ASP A 625 3.81 26.31 -3.79
CA ASP A 625 3.61 27.41 -4.74
C ASP A 625 4.42 28.63 -4.28
N ARG A 626 5.38 29.07 -5.10
CA ARG A 626 6.27 30.21 -4.81
C ARG A 626 5.55 31.57 -4.66
N ARG A 627 4.24 31.64 -4.91
CA ARG A 627 3.38 32.80 -4.60
C ARG A 627 2.77 32.74 -3.20
N LYS A 628 2.71 31.55 -2.59
CA LYS A 628 2.09 31.27 -1.28
C LYS A 628 3.13 31.04 -0.18
N ASN A 629 4.23 30.36 -0.50
CA ASN A 629 5.30 30.01 0.44
C ASN A 629 6.69 30.09 -0.22
N ASN A 630 7.73 29.64 0.48
CA ASN A 630 9.10 29.57 -0.03
C ASN A 630 9.28 28.59 -1.21
N GLY A 631 8.27 27.77 -1.55
CA GLY A 631 8.30 26.69 -2.53
C GLY A 631 8.79 25.35 -1.99
N LEU A 632 9.20 25.28 -0.73
CA LEU A 632 9.75 24.09 -0.06
C LEU A 632 9.22 24.05 1.38
N ALA A 633 7.89 23.97 1.51
CA ALA A 633 7.20 23.96 2.80
C ALA A 633 6.22 22.79 2.96
N GLU A 634 5.81 22.19 1.85
CA GLU A 634 4.88 21.07 1.79
C GLU A 634 5.66 19.82 1.37
N THR A 635 5.36 18.66 1.96
CA THR A 635 5.77 17.36 1.39
C THR A 635 4.55 16.62 0.89
N HIS A 636 4.62 16.18 -0.37
CA HIS A 636 3.56 15.48 -1.10
C HIS A 636 3.98 14.02 -1.30
N VAL A 637 2.99 13.13 -1.44
CA VAL A 637 3.19 11.75 -1.90
C VAL A 637 2.36 11.52 -3.15
N ALA A 638 3.01 11.21 -4.26
CA ALA A 638 2.37 10.67 -5.45
C ALA A 638 2.37 9.14 -5.40
N ARG A 639 1.25 8.52 -5.76
CA ARG A 639 1.10 7.07 -5.95
C ARG A 639 0.58 6.82 -7.35
N PHE A 640 1.25 5.97 -8.12
CA PHE A 640 0.82 5.65 -9.49
C PHE A 640 1.21 4.22 -9.91
N PRO A 641 0.41 3.54 -10.75
CA PRO A 641 0.74 2.18 -11.18
C PRO A 641 2.02 2.13 -12.02
N VAL A 642 2.89 1.13 -11.80
CA VAL A 642 4.09 0.91 -12.63
C VAL A 642 3.70 0.75 -14.10
N LYS A 643 2.58 0.08 -14.40
CA LYS A 643 2.04 -0.08 -15.76
C LYS A 643 1.81 1.26 -16.49
N TRP A 644 1.50 2.35 -15.79
CA TRP A 644 1.27 3.65 -16.41
C TRP A 644 2.54 4.28 -16.99
N LEU A 645 3.73 3.89 -16.52
CA LEU A 645 4.99 4.40 -17.05
C LEU A 645 5.27 3.92 -18.47
N TYR A 646 4.72 2.77 -18.85
CA TYR A 646 4.89 2.17 -20.16
C TYR A 646 3.85 2.73 -21.15
N PRO A 647 4.14 2.75 -22.46
CA PRO A 647 3.10 2.96 -23.47
C PRO A 647 2.09 1.81 -23.41
N ASN A 648 0.82 2.09 -23.70
CA ASN A 648 -0.21 1.07 -23.82
C ASN A 648 0.23 0.04 -24.86
N GLN A 649 0.46 -1.21 -24.43
CA GLN A 649 0.62 -2.32 -25.36
C GLN A 649 -0.76 -2.65 -25.97
N PRO A 650 -0.84 -2.83 -27.30
CA PRO A 650 -2.11 -3.08 -28.00
C PRO A 650 -2.69 -4.48 -27.73
#